data_AF-A0A084W952-F1
#
_entry.id   AF-A0A084W952-F1
#
_cell.length_a   1.000
_cell.length_b   1.000
_cell.length_c   1.000
_cell.angle_alpha   90.00
_cell.angle_beta   90.00
_cell.angle_gamma   90.00
#
_symmetry.space_group_name_H-M   'P 1'
#
loop_
_entity.id
_entity.type
_entity.pdbx_description
1 polymer ?
#
loop_
_entity_poly.entity_id
_entity_poly.type
_entity_poly.pdbx_seq_one_letter_code
_entity_poly.pdbx_strand_id
1 'polypeptide(L)'
;MKAAVVAGLLLISIASINAATDRVVCYFGSWATYRIGNGKFEVEDINPNLCTHIIYTFVGLDTKGNVKILDNWFDISLGGFSRFVQLKNRNPNVKLMISIGGWNEGSATYSTMANSDLLRAVFVDSVVTFVRRYGFDGFDIDWEYPTLRGGAVEDRVGFIKLLRDLRTRFDREGFILSIGTAATADYLVSAYDVPEINKYVDFVNLMTYDLHAYWDAQTGANAPLYPNVWETGFTTSMLNVDACVRAWLNGGLSSSKLIMGVPAFGHTFKLASTQDTRIGARTIGPGDAGPYTLEPGTLSYLEVCEKLNGGGYTTAFSNEQQVPYAFRGDQWISYDNTYSIALKVQYAKWMNLGGVMIWSIESDDAKGICGEGQFPITSTVFSEVFGGTAPTITTTTTRPTTTTTTTTSTTKVVPATTTTTSRPVVTTTTTTTTRRTTTTKRPTEKLVCPSSGYLRDPNNCGQFYQYKVFCFFNNEAAYRVGAGKRTVDDINGDLCTHVIYNSITLTNTGTLKLLDSYNDVTNGAFNRLQAMRLRYPNVKFMIGLGGATTTSATFSRVVSVPALRQAAVKTIVSFLTQQYQFDGLDFYWQYPVMKGGTPEDRPNFVTFIAELSANMRMYGLVLTLTVAPTDDFFMSSYDVPNLVRYVDYLHVTAFNLHAFWDGKTGHQSAINASGREGSNYEAQLNVDAIISGWIKAGAPSSKLVLGISSNAVTFKLYDEKDNGVGVRAAGRGEPGPYTTTEGIMSFQELCVAKEQDGWTTILDRTQQGYYAHKGRWWVSYDDLPIVLLKGAYAISRSLAGIALFNAEGDDAVNECGKGSYPLLRSVNAGLNRKVPDESGATTTVKPTITTTKTTTSTTMAPSTTTKAPTTTTKAPTTTTKPTTTTTKKPTEATPPPMPQYCPSKGYVRDPSDCAIYYRCIPNGLFLTVWKYTCPSGLLFNLSSSTCEYASKVNC
;
A
#
# COMPACT_ATOMS: atom_id res chain seq x y z
N MET A 1 15.01 -24.87 59.96
CA MET A 1 13.56 -24.82 59.62
C MET A 1 13.20 -23.36 59.34
N LYS A 2 12.56 -23.07 58.18
CA LYS A 2 11.73 -21.86 57.84
C LYS A 2 12.29 -20.44 58.16
N ALA A 3 12.02 -19.36 57.43
CA ALA A 3 11.59 -19.08 56.05
C ALA A 3 11.60 -17.54 55.86
N ALA A 4 12.11 -17.01 54.73
CA ALA A 4 11.88 -15.67 54.15
C ALA A 4 12.80 -15.55 52.90
N VAL A 5 12.33 -15.38 51.65
CA VAL A 5 11.66 -14.20 51.05
C VAL A 5 12.57 -12.96 50.96
N VAL A 6 13.20 -12.79 49.79
CA VAL A 6 13.60 -11.48 49.23
C VAL A 6 13.35 -11.53 47.72
N ALA A 7 12.73 -10.47 47.17
CA ALA A 7 12.50 -10.31 45.74
C ALA A 7 13.74 -9.75 45.02
N GLY A 8 13.99 -10.18 43.78
CA GLY A 8 15.17 -9.78 43.01
C GLY A 8 14.92 -9.85 41.50
N LEU A 9 14.43 -8.73 40.95
CA LEU A 9 14.34 -8.34 39.54
C LEU A 9 15.03 -9.27 38.50
N LEU A 10 14.20 -9.99 37.75
CA LEU A 10 14.61 -10.63 36.50
C LEU A 10 14.66 -9.58 35.37
N LEU A 11 15.73 -8.78 35.33
CA LEU A 11 16.05 -7.95 34.15
C LEU A 11 16.68 -8.82 33.07
N ILE A 12 15.85 -9.63 32.40
CA ILE A 12 16.20 -10.11 31.06
C ILE A 12 16.06 -8.92 30.13
N SER A 13 17.18 -8.32 29.75
CA SER A 13 17.26 -7.40 28.64
C SER A 13 16.96 -8.17 27.35
N ILE A 14 15.66 -8.26 27.03
CA ILE A 14 15.20 -8.49 25.66
C ILE A 14 15.70 -7.28 24.87
N ALA A 15 16.89 -7.40 24.28
CA ALA A 15 17.32 -6.49 23.24
C ALA A 15 16.33 -6.66 22.09
N SER A 16 15.42 -5.69 21.96
CA SER A 16 14.42 -5.66 20.91
C SER A 16 15.11 -5.84 19.57
N ILE A 17 14.71 -6.86 18.80
CA ILE A 17 15.04 -6.94 17.38
C ILE A 17 14.15 -5.94 16.64
N ASN A 18 14.32 -4.67 16.98
CA ASN A 18 13.92 -3.55 16.17
C ASN A 18 15.01 -3.40 15.10
N ALA A 19 14.91 -4.18 14.02
CA ALA A 19 15.41 -3.66 12.76
C ALA A 19 14.56 -2.42 12.48
N ALA A 20 15.20 -1.26 12.48
CA ALA A 20 14.64 0.03 12.13
C ALA A 20 15.79 0.77 11.47
N THR A 21 15.84 0.71 10.13
CA THR A 21 16.81 1.35 9.22
C THR A 21 18.06 1.90 9.91
N ASP A 22 19.10 1.07 10.01
CA ASP A 22 20.28 1.29 10.87
C ASP A 22 21.59 1.51 10.10
N ARG A 23 21.56 1.49 8.75
CA ARG A 23 22.75 1.74 7.91
C ARG A 23 22.62 2.99 7.05
N VAL A 24 23.74 3.69 6.94
CA VAL A 24 24.00 4.72 5.93
C VAL A 24 25.25 4.28 5.19
N VAL A 25 25.09 3.89 3.92
CA VAL A 25 26.15 3.32 3.08
C VAL A 25 26.58 4.36 2.06
N CYS A 26 27.81 4.83 2.16
CA CYS A 26 28.31 5.95 1.35
C CYS A 26 29.31 5.45 0.30
N TYR A 27 28.99 5.58 -0.98
CA TYR A 27 29.96 5.32 -2.04
C TYR A 27 30.86 6.55 -2.26
N PHE A 28 32.16 6.31 -2.44
CA PHE A 28 33.18 7.34 -2.70
C PHE A 28 33.98 7.02 -3.98
N GLY A 29 33.79 7.86 -5.00
CA GLY A 29 34.54 7.81 -6.26
C GLY A 29 35.93 8.44 -6.16
N SER A 30 36.98 7.62 -6.16
CA SER A 30 38.36 8.08 -5.98
C SER A 30 38.83 9.06 -7.06
N TRP A 31 38.27 8.97 -8.27
CA TRP A 31 38.56 9.84 -9.42
C TRP A 31 38.25 11.33 -9.17
N ALA A 32 37.42 11.66 -8.17
CA ALA A 32 37.12 13.05 -7.83
C ALA A 32 38.33 13.85 -7.29
N THR A 33 39.42 13.15 -6.92
CA THR A 33 40.71 13.79 -6.63
C THR A 33 41.27 14.57 -7.82
N TYR A 34 40.85 14.24 -9.05
CA TYR A 34 41.27 14.86 -10.31
C TYR A 34 40.30 15.93 -10.83
N ARG A 35 39.13 16.09 -10.22
CA ARG A 35 38.22 17.20 -10.55
C ARG A 35 38.88 18.54 -10.22
N ILE A 36 38.49 19.59 -10.93
CA ILE A 36 39.03 20.94 -10.76
C ILE A 36 38.12 21.80 -9.86
N GLY A 37 38.68 22.89 -9.31
CA GLY A 37 37.91 23.89 -8.58
C GLY A 37 37.16 23.34 -7.37
N ASN A 38 35.89 23.73 -7.24
CA ASN A 38 35.07 23.35 -6.08
C ASN A 38 34.77 21.85 -6.05
N GLY A 39 34.59 21.21 -7.20
CA GLY A 39 34.33 19.78 -7.30
C GLY A 39 35.53 18.86 -7.05
N LYS A 40 36.75 19.40 -6.83
CA LYS A 40 37.88 18.58 -6.35
C LYS A 40 37.57 18.01 -4.97
N PHE A 41 37.69 16.70 -4.80
CA PHE A 41 37.40 16.03 -3.53
C PHE A 41 38.45 14.94 -3.26
N GLU A 42 39.09 14.99 -2.09
CA GLU A 42 40.12 14.03 -1.66
C GLU A 42 39.63 13.14 -0.51
N VAL A 43 40.39 12.10 -0.16
CA VAL A 43 40.06 11.15 0.91
C VAL A 43 39.86 11.87 2.26
N GLU A 44 40.62 12.95 2.47
CA GLU A 44 40.63 13.77 3.66
C GLU A 44 39.34 14.58 3.84
N ASP A 45 38.64 14.92 2.74
CA ASP A 45 37.37 15.67 2.75
C ASP A 45 36.21 14.81 3.31
N ILE A 46 36.32 13.48 3.23
CA ILE A 46 35.31 12.54 3.74
C ILE A 46 35.05 12.79 5.23
N ASN A 47 33.79 12.96 5.62
CA ASN A 47 33.37 12.96 7.03
C ASN A 47 32.86 11.57 7.45
N PRO A 48 33.69 10.73 8.11
CA PRO A 48 33.30 9.36 8.43
C PRO A 48 32.26 9.25 9.56
N ASN A 49 31.76 10.37 10.09
CA ASN A 49 30.66 10.39 11.05
C ASN A 49 29.27 10.50 10.39
N LEU A 50 29.18 10.72 9.08
CA LEU A 50 27.91 10.79 8.33
C LEU A 50 27.49 9.44 7.72
N CYS A 51 28.28 8.39 7.92
CA CYS A 51 28.12 7.08 7.28
C CYS A 51 28.40 5.97 8.30
N THR A 52 27.68 4.85 8.23
CA THR A 52 28.07 3.64 8.99
C THR A 52 28.99 2.75 8.18
N HIS A 53 28.85 2.75 6.85
CA HIS A 53 29.73 2.07 5.90
C HIS A 53 30.16 3.08 4.83
N ILE A 54 31.44 3.04 4.43
CA ILE A 54 31.96 3.82 3.31
C ILE A 54 32.66 2.85 2.35
N ILE A 55 32.28 2.91 1.08
CA ILE A 55 32.73 2.01 0.04
C ILE A 55 33.59 2.81 -0.94
N TYR A 56 34.89 2.52 -0.96
CA TYR A 56 35.83 3.10 -1.92
C TYR A 56 35.59 2.48 -3.30
N THR A 57 35.54 3.30 -4.34
CA THR A 57 35.34 2.85 -5.72
C THR A 57 36.45 3.37 -6.66
N PHE A 58 37.03 2.57 -7.54
CA PHE A 58 36.88 1.11 -7.76
C PHE A 58 38.24 0.42 -7.87
N VAL A 59 38.28 -0.87 -7.54
CA VAL A 59 39.21 -1.81 -8.19
C VAL A 59 38.52 -2.48 -9.38
N GLY A 60 39.30 -3.03 -10.31
CA GLY A 60 38.79 -3.77 -11.47
C GLY A 60 39.18 -5.24 -11.45
N LEU A 61 38.90 -5.94 -12.54
CA LEU A 61 39.17 -7.37 -12.73
C LEU A 61 40.17 -7.60 -13.88
N ASP A 62 41.23 -8.38 -13.64
CA ASP A 62 42.12 -8.83 -14.72
C ASP A 62 41.59 -10.10 -15.43
N THR A 63 42.11 -10.37 -16.64
CA THR A 63 41.72 -11.53 -17.45
C THR A 63 42.17 -12.89 -16.88
N LYS A 64 42.93 -12.89 -15.79
CA LYS A 64 43.33 -14.08 -15.03
C LYS A 64 42.46 -14.28 -13.77
N GLY A 65 41.47 -13.41 -13.56
CA GLY A 65 40.56 -13.46 -12.43
C GLY A 65 41.10 -12.81 -11.15
N ASN A 66 42.11 -11.94 -11.20
CA ASN A 66 42.62 -11.24 -10.01
C ASN A 66 42.03 -9.83 -9.88
N VAL A 67 41.91 -9.35 -8.64
CA VAL A 67 41.70 -7.92 -8.36
C VAL A 67 42.84 -7.09 -8.97
N LYS A 68 42.46 -6.11 -9.80
CA LYS A 68 43.34 -5.18 -10.52
C LYS A 68 43.18 -3.77 -9.93
N ILE A 69 44.30 -3.13 -9.58
CA ILE A 69 44.29 -1.72 -9.18
C ILE A 69 44.14 -0.86 -10.45
N LEU A 70 43.12 0.02 -10.47
CA LEU A 70 42.84 0.87 -11.62
C LEU A 70 43.77 2.09 -11.64
N ASP A 71 44.02 2.74 -10.50
CA ASP A 71 44.93 3.89 -10.40
C ASP A 71 46.11 3.61 -9.45
N ASN A 72 47.18 3.03 -9.99
CA ASN A 72 48.40 2.76 -9.21
C ASN A 72 49.12 4.04 -8.74
N TRP A 73 48.85 5.19 -9.35
CA TRP A 73 49.46 6.44 -8.93
C TRP A 73 48.76 6.97 -7.69
N PHE A 74 47.43 7.12 -7.72
CA PHE A 74 46.67 7.58 -6.55
C PHE A 74 46.63 6.53 -5.43
N ASP A 75 46.24 5.30 -5.74
CA ASP A 75 45.92 4.29 -4.73
C ASP A 75 47.16 3.79 -3.98
N ILE A 76 48.30 3.67 -4.69
CA ILE A 76 49.54 3.09 -4.18
C ILE A 76 50.64 4.12 -4.01
N SER A 77 50.98 4.90 -5.05
CA SER A 77 52.10 5.85 -4.96
C SER A 77 51.79 7.04 -4.05
N LEU A 78 50.54 7.51 -4.04
CA LEU A 78 49.99 8.50 -3.10
C LEU A 78 49.19 7.86 -1.95
N GLY A 79 49.22 6.53 -1.84
CA GLY A 79 48.67 5.77 -0.73
C GLY A 79 47.16 5.92 -0.49
N GLY A 80 46.36 6.19 -1.53
CA GLY A 80 44.90 6.39 -1.43
C GLY A 80 44.18 5.35 -0.55
N PHE A 81 44.44 4.05 -0.75
CA PHE A 81 43.85 3.00 0.11
C PHE A 81 44.27 3.11 1.58
N SER A 82 45.54 3.43 1.86
CA SER A 82 46.03 3.58 3.24
C SER A 82 45.44 4.81 3.92
N ARG A 83 45.34 5.94 3.20
CA ARG A 83 44.71 7.17 3.70
C ARG A 83 43.22 6.94 3.96
N PHE A 84 42.55 6.17 3.11
CA PHE A 84 41.12 5.84 3.30
C PHE A 84 40.91 5.00 4.55
N VAL A 85 41.66 3.90 4.74
CA VAL A 85 41.54 3.06 5.94
C VAL A 85 41.89 3.82 7.23
N GLN A 86 42.75 4.85 7.16
CA GLN A 86 43.03 5.76 8.27
C GLN A 86 41.85 6.66 8.68
N LEU A 87 40.74 6.72 7.94
CA LEU A 87 39.50 7.40 8.40
C LEU A 87 38.95 6.81 9.71
N LYS A 88 39.31 5.57 10.07
CA LYS A 88 39.05 4.99 11.39
C LYS A 88 39.67 5.77 12.55
N ASN A 89 40.71 6.57 12.31
CA ASN A 89 41.27 7.47 13.31
C ASN A 89 40.31 8.64 13.67
N ARG A 90 39.38 8.98 12.77
CA ARG A 90 38.33 9.99 12.96
C ARG A 90 37.00 9.38 13.44
N ASN A 91 36.68 8.16 13.02
CA ASN A 91 35.55 7.37 13.53
C ASN A 91 35.93 5.87 13.63
N PRO A 92 36.26 5.34 14.82
CA PRO A 92 36.64 3.93 14.97
C PRO A 92 35.51 2.92 14.67
N ASN A 93 34.25 3.37 14.63
CA ASN A 93 33.09 2.50 14.41
C ASN A 93 32.70 2.32 12.93
N VAL A 94 33.19 3.20 12.05
CA VAL A 94 32.85 3.15 10.61
C VAL A 94 33.42 1.89 9.96
N LYS A 95 32.65 1.30 9.04
CA LYS A 95 33.11 0.18 8.20
C LYS A 95 33.63 0.72 6.87
N LEU A 96 34.87 0.37 6.55
CA LEU A 96 35.56 0.84 5.35
C LEU A 96 35.73 -0.34 4.41
N MET A 97 35.07 -0.29 3.26
CA MET A 97 35.02 -1.37 2.28
C MET A 97 35.59 -0.90 0.94
N ILE A 98 35.89 -1.84 0.05
CA ILE A 98 36.35 -1.60 -1.32
C ILE A 98 35.38 -2.30 -2.29
N SER A 99 34.93 -1.61 -3.33
CA SER A 99 34.10 -2.21 -4.38
C SER A 99 34.91 -2.55 -5.63
N ILE A 100 34.48 -3.60 -6.34
CA ILE A 100 34.94 -3.97 -7.67
C ILE A 100 33.85 -3.78 -8.72
N GLY A 101 34.24 -3.29 -9.89
CA GLY A 101 33.36 -3.18 -11.05
C GLY A 101 32.95 -1.76 -11.36
N GLY A 102 31.64 -1.51 -11.32
CA GLY A 102 31.01 -0.29 -11.81
C GLY A 102 30.93 -0.22 -13.34
N TRP A 103 30.12 0.71 -13.83
CA TRP A 103 29.70 0.82 -15.23
C TRP A 103 30.82 0.66 -16.26
N ASN A 104 31.98 1.29 -16.03
CA ASN A 104 33.08 1.36 -17.00
C ASN A 104 33.88 0.05 -17.17
N GLU A 105 33.79 -0.91 -16.24
CA GLU A 105 34.52 -2.19 -16.34
C GLU A 105 33.82 -3.21 -17.27
N GLY A 106 32.54 -3.00 -17.60
CA GLY A 106 31.75 -3.90 -18.44
C GLY A 106 31.45 -5.26 -17.79
N SER A 107 30.91 -6.21 -18.56
CA SER A 107 30.41 -7.49 -18.02
C SER A 107 31.18 -8.74 -18.49
N ALA A 108 31.81 -8.72 -19.66
CA ALA A 108 32.40 -9.92 -20.28
C ALA A 108 33.50 -10.61 -19.44
N THR A 109 34.39 -9.84 -18.80
CA THR A 109 35.44 -10.40 -17.92
C THR A 109 34.84 -11.00 -16.64
N TYR A 110 33.81 -10.36 -16.07
CA TYR A 110 33.09 -10.81 -14.88
C TYR A 110 32.31 -12.09 -15.16
N SER A 111 31.63 -12.16 -16.31
CA SER A 111 30.98 -13.38 -16.82
C SER A 111 31.98 -14.55 -16.95
N THR A 112 33.13 -14.29 -17.58
CA THR A 112 34.19 -15.31 -17.76
C THR A 112 34.72 -15.82 -16.41
N MET A 113 34.93 -14.93 -15.44
CA MET A 113 35.38 -15.28 -14.10
C MET A 113 34.31 -16.04 -13.33
N ALA A 114 33.08 -15.53 -13.26
CA ALA A 114 31.97 -16.11 -12.51
C ALA A 114 31.57 -17.51 -13.00
N ASN A 115 31.64 -17.76 -14.32
CA ASN A 115 31.28 -19.05 -14.89
C ASN A 115 32.40 -20.11 -14.84
N SER A 116 33.62 -19.75 -14.43
CA SER A 116 34.76 -20.65 -14.32
C SER A 116 35.12 -20.95 -12.86
N ASP A 117 35.01 -22.22 -12.45
CA ASP A 117 35.33 -22.64 -11.08
C ASP A 117 36.79 -22.34 -10.69
N LEU A 118 37.73 -22.40 -11.65
CA LEU A 118 39.14 -22.03 -11.45
C LEU A 118 39.31 -20.52 -11.27
N LEU A 119 38.69 -19.70 -12.13
CA LEU A 119 38.85 -18.24 -12.06
C LEU A 119 38.13 -17.66 -10.86
N ARG A 120 36.97 -18.19 -10.45
CA ARG A 120 36.34 -17.82 -9.17
C ARG A 120 37.24 -18.13 -7.98
N ALA A 121 37.93 -19.28 -7.97
CA ALA A 121 38.84 -19.62 -6.88
C ALA A 121 40.04 -18.66 -6.78
N VAL A 122 40.64 -18.29 -7.92
CA VAL A 122 41.69 -17.26 -8.00
C VAL A 122 41.15 -15.91 -7.52
N PHE A 123 39.97 -15.51 -8.00
CA PHE A 123 39.34 -14.25 -7.65
C PHE A 123 39.08 -14.14 -6.15
N VAL A 124 38.39 -15.11 -5.57
CA VAL A 124 38.07 -15.20 -4.15
C VAL A 124 39.34 -15.08 -3.29
N ASP A 125 40.44 -15.74 -3.67
CA ASP A 125 41.69 -15.66 -2.92
C ASP A 125 42.40 -14.31 -3.08
N SER A 126 42.37 -13.73 -4.29
CA SER A 126 42.90 -12.38 -4.55
C SER A 126 42.14 -11.31 -3.77
N VAL A 127 40.80 -11.41 -3.66
CA VAL A 127 39.94 -10.53 -2.87
C VAL A 127 40.27 -10.60 -1.39
N VAL A 128 40.31 -11.80 -0.81
CA VAL A 128 40.65 -11.99 0.62
C VAL A 128 42.04 -11.45 0.93
N THR A 129 43.00 -11.70 0.03
CA THR A 129 44.37 -11.17 0.14
C THR A 129 44.38 -9.64 0.07
N PHE A 130 43.61 -9.03 -0.83
CA PHE A 130 43.53 -7.58 -1.01
C PHE A 130 42.91 -6.88 0.21
N VAL A 131 41.72 -7.33 0.64
CA VAL A 131 41.00 -6.78 1.80
C VAL A 131 41.89 -6.82 3.05
N ARG A 132 42.53 -7.98 3.31
CA ARG A 132 43.47 -8.15 4.43
C ARG A 132 44.72 -7.27 4.29
N ARG A 133 45.30 -7.15 3.09
CA ARG A 133 46.55 -6.40 2.84
C ARG A 133 46.40 -4.91 3.12
N TYR A 134 45.26 -4.32 2.77
CA TYR A 134 45.03 -2.87 2.93
C TYR A 134 44.23 -2.51 4.19
N GLY A 135 43.59 -3.49 4.86
CA GLY A 135 42.90 -3.29 6.15
C GLY A 135 41.44 -2.86 6.04
N PHE A 136 40.79 -3.20 4.92
CA PHE A 136 39.34 -3.01 4.73
C PHE A 136 38.53 -3.99 5.62
N ASP A 137 37.34 -3.58 6.05
CA ASP A 137 36.38 -4.41 6.82
C ASP A 137 35.58 -5.37 5.94
N GLY A 138 35.60 -5.17 4.62
CA GLY A 138 34.77 -5.92 3.70
C GLY A 138 34.96 -5.54 2.24
N PHE A 139 34.15 -6.18 1.40
CA PHE A 139 34.20 -6.09 -0.05
C PHE A 139 32.80 -5.94 -0.62
N ASP A 140 32.68 -5.15 -1.67
CA ASP A 140 31.44 -4.93 -2.41
C ASP A 140 31.64 -5.38 -3.86
N ILE A 141 30.60 -5.93 -4.50
CA ILE A 141 30.64 -6.30 -5.93
C ILE A 141 29.57 -5.51 -6.66
N ASP A 142 30.00 -4.62 -7.54
CA ASP A 142 29.14 -3.83 -8.40
C ASP A 142 29.30 -4.31 -9.85
N TRP A 143 28.75 -5.50 -10.14
CA TRP A 143 28.79 -6.08 -11.47
C TRP A 143 27.60 -5.58 -12.28
N GLU A 144 27.87 -4.71 -13.26
CA GLU A 144 26.87 -4.09 -14.12
C GLU A 144 26.90 -4.63 -15.57
N TYR A 145 26.07 -5.59 -15.97
CA TYR A 145 25.18 -6.44 -15.17
C TYR A 145 25.34 -7.91 -15.62
N PRO A 146 25.14 -8.90 -14.74
CA PRO A 146 25.10 -10.30 -15.13
C PRO A 146 24.13 -10.53 -16.30
N THR A 147 24.45 -11.42 -17.23
CA THR A 147 23.67 -11.74 -18.45
C THR A 147 23.57 -10.62 -19.50
N LEU A 148 24.11 -9.44 -19.24
CA LEU A 148 24.00 -8.23 -20.10
C LEU A 148 25.38 -7.62 -20.37
N ARG A 149 25.47 -6.60 -21.24
CA ARG A 149 26.70 -5.84 -21.55
C ARG A 149 27.93 -6.72 -21.89
N GLY A 150 27.69 -7.83 -22.58
CA GLY A 150 28.70 -8.83 -22.95
C GLY A 150 28.78 -10.06 -22.03
N GLY A 151 27.90 -10.16 -21.02
CA GLY A 151 27.72 -11.35 -20.20
C GLY A 151 26.91 -12.47 -20.86
N ALA A 152 26.85 -13.63 -20.21
CA ALA A 152 26.21 -14.85 -20.66
C ALA A 152 25.01 -15.23 -19.78
N VAL A 153 24.06 -16.05 -20.27
CA VAL A 153 22.85 -16.41 -19.48
C VAL A 153 23.19 -17.24 -18.24
N GLU A 154 24.32 -17.95 -18.28
CA GLU A 154 24.91 -18.69 -17.18
C GLU A 154 25.31 -17.80 -15.99
N ASP A 155 25.56 -16.51 -16.23
CA ASP A 155 25.98 -15.53 -15.20
C ASP A 155 25.04 -15.49 -14.01
N ARG A 156 23.72 -15.67 -14.23
CA ARG A 156 22.72 -15.74 -13.16
C ARG A 156 23.07 -16.82 -12.13
N VAL A 157 23.65 -17.94 -12.57
CA VAL A 157 24.10 -19.04 -11.70
C VAL A 157 25.57 -18.85 -11.29
N GLY A 158 26.42 -18.35 -12.19
CA GLY A 158 27.82 -18.04 -11.91
C GLY A 158 27.99 -17.03 -10.77
N PHE A 159 27.16 -15.99 -10.73
CA PHE A 159 27.13 -14.97 -9.68
C PHE A 159 26.78 -15.57 -8.32
N ILE A 160 25.79 -16.47 -8.24
CA ILE A 160 25.46 -17.16 -6.98
C ILE A 160 26.59 -18.06 -6.51
N LYS A 161 27.27 -18.78 -7.42
CA LYS A 161 28.47 -19.54 -7.06
C LYS A 161 29.54 -18.60 -6.50
N LEU A 162 29.79 -17.45 -7.15
CA LEU A 162 30.75 -16.45 -6.68
C LEU A 162 30.43 -15.93 -5.27
N LEU A 163 29.18 -15.50 -5.01
CA LEU A 163 28.79 -15.00 -3.70
C LEU A 163 28.92 -16.07 -2.60
N ARG A 164 28.54 -17.31 -2.89
CA ARG A 164 28.75 -18.46 -1.98
C ARG A 164 30.23 -18.72 -1.72
N ASP A 165 31.05 -18.72 -2.77
CA ASP A 165 32.48 -19.04 -2.68
C ASP A 165 33.21 -17.92 -1.89
N LEU A 166 32.80 -16.65 -2.03
CA LEU A 166 33.25 -15.51 -1.20
C LEU A 166 32.77 -15.62 0.26
N ARG A 167 31.47 -15.78 0.51
CA ARG A 167 30.89 -15.90 1.88
C ARG A 167 31.62 -16.98 2.69
N THR A 168 31.87 -18.13 2.08
CA THR A 168 32.61 -19.27 2.68
C THR A 168 34.00 -18.90 3.19
N ARG A 169 34.67 -17.93 2.56
CA ARG A 169 35.95 -17.37 3.03
C ARG A 169 35.73 -16.25 4.03
N PHE A 170 34.82 -15.32 3.74
CA PHE A 170 34.59 -14.12 4.54
C PHE A 170 34.12 -14.44 5.97
N ASP A 171 33.37 -15.53 6.17
CA ASP A 171 32.98 -16.04 7.49
C ASP A 171 34.17 -16.46 8.38
N ARG A 172 35.31 -16.81 7.77
CA ARG A 172 36.53 -17.18 8.50
C ARG A 172 37.39 -15.97 8.86
N GLU A 173 37.28 -14.91 8.06
CA GLU A 173 38.03 -13.66 8.21
C GLU A 173 37.29 -12.62 9.04
N GLY A 174 35.96 -12.73 9.15
CA GLY A 174 35.08 -11.71 9.76
C GLY A 174 34.77 -10.54 8.84
N PHE A 175 34.88 -10.72 7.51
CA PHE A 175 34.66 -9.66 6.52
C PHE A 175 33.19 -9.52 6.12
N ILE A 176 32.80 -8.28 5.83
CA ILE A 176 31.48 -7.91 5.29
C ILE A 176 31.47 -8.14 3.77
N LEU A 177 30.39 -8.70 3.23
CA LEU A 177 30.13 -8.85 1.79
C LEU A 177 28.84 -8.15 1.40
N SER A 178 28.92 -7.12 0.56
CA SER A 178 27.76 -6.48 -0.07
C SER A 178 27.81 -6.56 -1.60
N ILE A 179 26.73 -6.17 -2.26
CA ILE A 179 26.65 -6.06 -3.72
C ILE A 179 25.90 -4.80 -4.15
N GLY A 180 26.36 -4.16 -5.22
CA GLY A 180 25.60 -3.21 -6.03
C GLY A 180 24.71 -3.95 -7.04
N THR A 181 23.46 -3.49 -7.23
CA THR A 181 22.47 -4.19 -8.05
C THR A 181 21.52 -3.26 -8.80
N ALA A 182 21.16 -3.64 -10.03
CA ALA A 182 20.11 -2.96 -10.80
C ALA A 182 18.76 -3.03 -10.06
N ALA A 183 18.03 -1.92 -10.08
CA ALA A 183 16.81 -1.76 -9.30
C ALA A 183 15.56 -2.39 -9.92
N THR A 184 15.41 -2.35 -11.25
CA THR A 184 14.17 -2.69 -11.94
C THR A 184 13.98 -4.21 -12.10
N ALA A 185 12.72 -4.67 -12.11
CA ALA A 185 12.43 -6.10 -12.00
C ALA A 185 12.75 -6.92 -13.25
N ASP A 186 13.00 -6.29 -14.40
CA ASP A 186 13.50 -6.97 -15.60
C ASP A 186 14.93 -7.49 -15.39
N TYR A 187 15.82 -6.70 -14.77
CA TYR A 187 17.15 -7.16 -14.33
C TYR A 187 17.05 -8.19 -13.21
N LEU A 188 16.09 -8.08 -12.29
CA LEU A 188 15.85 -9.11 -11.27
C LEU A 188 15.51 -10.46 -11.94
N VAL A 189 14.65 -10.46 -12.95
CA VAL A 189 14.23 -11.68 -13.68
C VAL A 189 15.33 -12.24 -14.59
N SER A 190 16.20 -11.42 -15.17
CA SER A 190 17.32 -11.90 -16.00
C SER A 190 18.55 -12.27 -15.15
N ALA A 191 19.08 -11.34 -14.37
CA ALA A 191 20.41 -11.39 -13.77
C ALA A 191 20.48 -12.03 -12.37
N TYR A 192 19.44 -11.89 -11.53
CA TYR A 192 19.58 -12.11 -10.08
C TYR A 192 18.67 -13.21 -9.49
N ASP A 193 19.28 -14.19 -8.79
CA ASP A 193 18.56 -15.14 -7.93
C ASP A 193 18.48 -14.61 -6.48
N VAL A 194 17.45 -13.81 -6.23
CA VAL A 194 17.30 -13.05 -4.97
C VAL A 194 17.23 -13.94 -3.71
N PRO A 195 16.52 -15.09 -3.69
CA PRO A 195 16.53 -16.01 -2.55
C PRO A 195 17.91 -16.62 -2.24
N GLU A 196 18.76 -16.85 -3.25
CA GLU A 196 20.14 -17.29 -3.02
C GLU A 196 21.05 -16.14 -2.59
N ILE A 197 20.93 -14.94 -3.19
CA ILE A 197 21.64 -13.72 -2.76
C ILE A 197 21.42 -13.45 -1.27
N ASN A 198 20.17 -13.52 -0.80
CA ASN A 198 19.78 -13.26 0.59
C ASN A 198 20.53 -14.16 1.62
N LYS A 199 21.06 -15.32 1.19
CA LYS A 199 21.86 -16.22 2.04
C LYS A 199 23.33 -15.81 2.13
N TYR A 200 23.88 -15.20 1.08
CA TYR A 200 25.32 -15.05 0.89
C TYR A 200 25.85 -13.62 1.07
N VAL A 201 25.01 -12.59 1.03
CA VAL A 201 25.44 -11.21 1.31
C VAL A 201 24.99 -10.75 2.71
N ASP A 202 25.73 -9.82 3.31
CA ASP A 202 25.32 -9.11 4.52
C ASP A 202 24.19 -8.12 4.19
N PHE A 203 24.31 -7.39 3.08
CA PHE A 203 23.29 -6.51 2.53
C PHE A 203 23.43 -6.28 1.01
N VAL A 204 22.36 -5.76 0.39
CA VAL A 204 22.26 -5.41 -1.03
C VAL A 204 22.07 -3.91 -1.15
N ASN A 205 22.94 -3.24 -1.91
CA ASN A 205 22.80 -1.86 -2.31
C ASN A 205 21.98 -1.80 -3.60
N LEU A 206 20.78 -1.23 -3.52
CA LEU A 206 19.84 -1.17 -4.63
C LEU A 206 19.94 0.18 -5.34
N MET A 207 20.34 0.18 -6.61
CA MET A 207 20.59 1.42 -7.38
C MET A 207 19.28 2.03 -7.90
N THR A 208 18.46 2.57 -6.99
CA THR A 208 17.16 3.21 -7.28
C THR A 208 17.29 4.64 -7.83
N TYR A 209 18.17 4.80 -8.81
CA TYR A 209 18.47 6.00 -9.58
C TYR A 209 18.83 5.59 -11.02
N ASP A 210 19.18 6.53 -11.90
CA ASP A 210 19.33 6.36 -13.35
C ASP A 210 18.05 5.80 -14.03
N LEU A 211 16.89 6.01 -13.39
CA LEU A 211 15.60 5.45 -13.82
C LEU A 211 15.01 6.21 -15.00
N HIS A 212 15.36 7.49 -15.15
CA HIS A 212 15.17 8.28 -16.37
C HIS A 212 16.35 9.21 -16.62
N ALA A 213 16.83 9.25 -17.86
CA ALA A 213 17.87 10.16 -18.31
C ALA A 213 17.69 10.51 -19.79
N TYR A 214 18.65 11.24 -20.35
CA TYR A 214 18.56 11.84 -21.70
C TYR A 214 18.29 10.85 -22.85
N TRP A 215 18.54 9.55 -22.66
CA TRP A 215 18.26 8.50 -23.64
C TRP A 215 16.76 8.22 -23.84
N ASP A 216 15.88 8.69 -22.95
CA ASP A 216 14.43 8.50 -23.05
C ASP A 216 13.75 9.35 -24.15
N ALA A 217 14.48 10.30 -24.75
CA ALA A 217 13.96 11.31 -25.69
C ALA A 217 12.81 12.20 -25.14
N GLN A 218 12.58 12.13 -23.83
CA GLN A 218 11.71 13.02 -23.05
C GLN A 218 12.35 13.29 -21.67
N THR A 219 11.92 14.34 -20.97
CA THR A 219 12.33 14.60 -19.59
C THR A 219 11.72 13.58 -18.65
N GLY A 220 12.51 13.13 -17.67
CA GLY A 220 12.09 12.19 -16.65
C GLY A 220 12.85 12.43 -15.35
N ALA A 221 12.37 11.82 -14.27
CA ALA A 221 13.00 11.93 -12.96
C ALA A 221 14.15 10.92 -12.80
N ASN A 222 15.31 11.35 -12.31
CA ASN A 222 16.45 10.46 -12.07
C ASN A 222 16.08 9.31 -11.11
N ALA A 223 15.46 9.65 -9.97
CA ALA A 223 15.11 8.72 -8.92
C ALA A 223 13.72 9.03 -8.30
N PRO A 224 12.61 8.94 -9.05
CA PRO A 224 11.28 9.26 -8.54
C PRO A 224 10.87 8.25 -7.45
N LEU A 225 10.26 8.71 -6.36
CA LEU A 225 9.80 7.82 -5.28
C LEU A 225 8.64 6.92 -5.75
N TYR A 226 7.75 7.48 -6.56
CA TYR A 226 6.54 6.86 -7.11
C TYR A 226 6.49 7.08 -8.63
N PRO A 227 5.76 6.25 -9.41
CA PRO A 227 5.62 6.46 -10.85
C PRO A 227 4.78 7.71 -11.17
N ASN A 228 4.89 8.21 -12.38
CA ASN A 228 3.97 9.18 -12.95
C ASN A 228 2.68 8.50 -13.48
N VAL A 229 1.55 9.19 -13.48
CA VAL A 229 0.24 8.72 -13.97
C VAL A 229 0.28 8.13 -15.40
N TRP A 230 1.18 8.60 -16.27
CA TRP A 230 1.33 8.06 -17.63
C TRP A 230 2.24 6.82 -17.73
N GLU A 231 3.05 6.51 -16.72
CA GLU A 231 4.01 5.38 -16.68
C GLU A 231 3.31 4.04 -16.39
N THR A 232 2.37 3.65 -17.25
CA THR A 232 1.46 2.51 -17.03
C THR A 232 1.89 1.19 -17.69
N GLY A 233 2.93 1.20 -18.53
CA GLY A 233 3.49 0.00 -19.17
C GLY A 233 4.35 -0.84 -18.21
N PHE A 234 4.45 -2.15 -18.46
CA PHE A 234 5.10 -3.12 -17.55
C PHE A 234 6.51 -2.70 -17.08
N THR A 235 7.36 -2.21 -17.98
CA THR A 235 8.71 -1.72 -17.62
C THR A 235 8.67 -0.30 -17.05
N THR A 236 7.90 0.60 -17.68
CA THR A 236 7.84 2.02 -17.27
C THR A 236 7.26 2.22 -15.87
N SER A 237 6.27 1.40 -15.46
CA SER A 237 5.68 1.46 -14.12
C SER A 237 6.64 1.03 -13.01
N MET A 238 7.83 0.52 -13.38
CA MET A 238 8.88 0.12 -12.46
C MET A 238 10.04 1.13 -12.36
N LEU A 239 10.02 2.22 -13.15
CA LEU A 239 11.05 3.27 -13.13
C LEU A 239 10.87 4.23 -11.94
N ASN A 240 10.67 3.68 -10.74
CA ASN A 240 10.55 4.40 -9.48
C ASN A 240 11.03 3.55 -8.28
N VAL A 241 11.41 4.24 -7.21
CA VAL A 241 11.96 3.65 -5.98
C VAL A 241 10.99 2.62 -5.37
N ASP A 242 9.70 2.95 -5.24
CA ASP A 242 8.73 2.06 -4.58
C ASP A 242 8.57 0.72 -5.32
N ALA A 243 8.39 0.77 -6.64
CA ALA A 243 8.26 -0.43 -7.46
C ALA A 243 9.54 -1.30 -7.42
N CYS A 244 10.72 -0.68 -7.47
CA CYS A 244 12.00 -1.38 -7.38
C CYS A 244 12.21 -2.05 -6.02
N VAL A 245 12.00 -1.31 -4.92
CA VAL A 245 12.09 -1.84 -3.55
C VAL A 245 11.12 -3.01 -3.36
N ARG A 246 9.86 -2.85 -3.77
CA ARG A 246 8.85 -3.93 -3.70
C ARG A 246 9.25 -5.14 -4.54
N ALA A 247 9.82 -4.95 -5.74
CA ALA A 247 10.27 -6.06 -6.57
C ALA A 247 11.33 -6.92 -5.87
N TRP A 248 12.31 -6.31 -5.22
CA TRP A 248 13.36 -7.02 -4.49
C TRP A 248 12.88 -7.71 -3.21
N LEU A 249 11.98 -7.06 -2.45
CA LEU A 249 11.34 -7.68 -1.28
C LEU A 249 10.46 -8.87 -1.68
N ASN A 250 9.61 -8.71 -2.70
CA ASN A 250 8.77 -9.79 -3.24
C ASN A 250 9.62 -10.90 -3.90
N GLY A 251 10.81 -10.57 -4.39
CA GLY A 251 11.83 -11.53 -4.84
C GLY A 251 12.39 -12.41 -3.72
N GLY A 252 12.13 -12.08 -2.45
CA GLY A 252 12.54 -12.87 -1.29
C GLY A 252 13.79 -12.35 -0.57
N LEU A 253 14.21 -11.10 -0.80
CA LEU A 253 15.24 -10.45 0.00
C LEU A 253 14.67 -10.02 1.36
N SER A 254 15.41 -10.26 2.44
CA SER A 254 15.04 -9.77 3.78
C SER A 254 15.09 -8.25 3.79
N SER A 255 14.06 -7.56 4.30
CA SER A 255 14.02 -6.09 4.29
C SER A 255 15.21 -5.46 5.03
N SER A 256 15.62 -6.06 6.15
CA SER A 256 16.81 -5.67 6.91
C SER A 256 18.16 -5.84 6.18
N LYS A 257 18.17 -6.49 5.00
CA LYS A 257 19.32 -6.59 4.09
C LYS A 257 19.21 -5.69 2.86
N LEU A 258 18.07 -5.08 2.61
CA LEU A 258 17.87 -4.19 1.47
C LEU A 258 18.25 -2.75 1.86
N ILE A 259 19.21 -2.16 1.15
CA ILE A 259 19.66 -0.78 1.32
C ILE A 259 19.21 0.01 0.09
N MET A 260 18.33 0.98 0.28
CA MET A 260 17.74 1.77 -0.83
C MET A 260 18.69 2.89 -1.27
N GLY A 261 19.03 2.94 -2.55
CA GLY A 261 19.93 3.95 -3.12
C GLY A 261 19.27 5.30 -3.37
N VAL A 262 20.00 6.38 -3.08
CA VAL A 262 19.63 7.76 -3.41
C VAL A 262 20.80 8.47 -4.11
N PRO A 263 20.52 9.30 -5.13
CA PRO A 263 21.56 10.00 -5.88
C PRO A 263 21.95 11.32 -5.19
N ALA A 264 23.26 11.59 -5.10
CA ALA A 264 23.83 12.92 -4.83
C ALA A 264 24.21 13.65 -6.14
N PHE A 265 23.42 13.41 -7.19
CA PHE A 265 23.58 13.94 -8.54
C PHE A 265 22.22 14.04 -9.23
N GLY A 266 22.18 14.72 -10.37
CA GLY A 266 21.00 14.88 -11.20
C GLY A 266 21.27 14.58 -12.67
N HIS A 267 20.24 14.12 -13.38
CA HIS A 267 20.27 13.97 -14.83
C HIS A 267 19.76 15.23 -15.53
N THR A 268 20.42 15.58 -16.63
CA THR A 268 20.12 16.79 -17.42
C THR A 268 19.75 16.47 -18.85
N PHE A 269 18.86 17.30 -19.38
CA PHE A 269 18.21 17.09 -20.66
C PHE A 269 18.20 18.40 -21.44
N LYS A 270 18.36 18.30 -22.76
CA LYS A 270 18.16 19.42 -23.69
C LYS A 270 16.75 19.33 -24.29
N LEU A 271 15.90 20.28 -23.94
CA LEU A 271 14.51 20.36 -24.39
C LEU A 271 14.42 20.59 -25.91
N ALA A 272 13.44 19.95 -26.55
CA ALA A 272 13.11 20.20 -27.95
C ALA A 272 12.37 21.54 -28.16
N SER A 273 11.76 22.08 -27.09
CA SER A 273 11.07 23.37 -27.08
C SER A 273 11.18 23.99 -25.68
N THR A 274 11.52 25.28 -25.62
CA THR A 274 11.56 26.04 -24.36
C THR A 274 10.17 26.38 -23.80
N GLN A 275 9.10 25.99 -24.50
CA GLN A 275 7.71 26.18 -24.08
C GLN A 275 7.13 24.98 -23.32
N ASP A 276 7.79 23.82 -23.37
CA ASP A 276 7.36 22.58 -22.71
C ASP A 276 8.41 22.15 -21.69
N THR A 277 8.16 22.42 -20.41
CA THR A 277 9.14 22.27 -19.32
C THR A 277 8.68 21.32 -18.21
N ARG A 278 7.53 20.67 -18.39
CA ARG A 278 7.02 19.61 -17.49
C ARG A 278 7.88 18.34 -17.57
N ILE A 279 7.64 17.41 -16.66
CA ILE A 279 8.10 16.02 -16.81
C ILE A 279 7.35 15.39 -18.00
N GLY A 280 8.04 14.58 -18.81
CA GLY A 280 7.52 14.06 -20.07
C GLY A 280 7.50 15.09 -21.21
N ALA A 281 8.28 16.17 -21.11
CA ALA A 281 8.51 17.11 -22.20
C ALA A 281 9.55 16.53 -23.18
N ARG A 282 9.38 16.75 -24.49
CA ARG A 282 10.28 16.14 -25.50
C ARG A 282 11.70 16.72 -25.44
N THR A 283 12.71 15.87 -25.61
CA THR A 283 14.13 16.26 -25.58
C THR A 283 14.85 15.93 -26.91
N ILE A 284 16.03 16.52 -27.09
CA ILE A 284 16.90 16.33 -28.27
C ILE A 284 18.30 15.79 -27.92
N GLY A 285 18.58 15.55 -26.63
CA GLY A 285 19.86 15.03 -26.16
C GLY A 285 20.13 15.34 -24.69
N PRO A 286 21.36 15.06 -24.21
CA PRO A 286 21.81 15.43 -22.87
C PRO A 286 21.85 16.95 -22.68
N GLY A 287 21.63 17.39 -21.44
CA GLY A 287 21.90 18.77 -21.04
C GLY A 287 23.40 19.08 -21.05
N ASP A 288 23.72 20.38 -21.03
CA ASP A 288 25.10 20.86 -21.11
C ASP A 288 25.90 20.44 -19.86
N ALA A 289 27.17 20.06 -20.07
CA ALA A 289 28.06 19.53 -19.02
C ALA A 289 28.29 20.50 -17.85
N GLY A 290 28.52 19.94 -16.66
CA GLY A 290 28.94 20.68 -15.47
C GLY A 290 30.40 21.13 -15.52
N PRO A 291 30.79 22.19 -14.77
CA PRO A 291 32.16 22.71 -14.75
C PRO A 291 33.20 21.78 -14.06
N TYR A 292 32.76 20.77 -13.31
CA TYR A 292 33.61 19.88 -12.52
C TYR A 292 33.43 18.40 -12.87
N THR A 293 32.20 17.95 -13.14
CA THR A 293 31.92 16.60 -13.66
C THR A 293 32.35 16.47 -15.12
N LEU A 294 32.23 17.56 -15.90
CA LEU A 294 32.55 17.63 -17.34
C LEU A 294 31.75 16.62 -18.20
N GLU A 295 30.65 16.07 -17.68
CA GLU A 295 29.83 15.04 -18.31
C GLU A 295 28.50 15.64 -18.83
N PRO A 296 28.22 15.62 -20.14
CA PRO A 296 26.91 15.99 -20.66
C PRO A 296 25.83 15.02 -20.19
N GLY A 297 24.70 15.53 -19.70
CA GLY A 297 23.58 14.72 -19.23
C GLY A 297 23.59 14.38 -17.74
N THR A 298 24.65 14.75 -17.01
CA THR A 298 24.81 14.50 -15.58
C THR A 298 25.39 15.76 -14.89
N LEU A 299 24.92 16.06 -13.69
CA LEU A 299 25.49 17.10 -12.82
C LEU A 299 25.60 16.58 -11.39
N SER A 300 26.69 16.88 -10.70
CA SER A 300 26.77 16.62 -9.26
C SER A 300 25.78 17.52 -8.49
N TYR A 301 25.36 17.14 -7.28
CA TYR A 301 24.50 17.99 -6.47
C TYR A 301 25.13 19.37 -6.21
N LEU A 302 26.46 19.43 -6.02
CA LEU A 302 27.22 20.69 -5.96
C LEU A 302 26.98 21.57 -7.22
N GLU A 303 27.08 21.00 -8.42
CA GLU A 303 26.87 21.75 -9.67
C GLU A 303 25.41 22.16 -9.87
N VAL A 304 24.46 21.34 -9.41
CA VAL A 304 23.03 21.69 -9.40
C VAL A 304 22.81 22.87 -8.45
N CYS A 305 23.25 22.80 -7.18
CA CYS A 305 23.01 23.85 -6.21
C CYS A 305 23.72 25.17 -6.58
N GLU A 306 24.93 25.12 -7.16
CA GLU A 306 25.60 26.32 -7.70
C GLU A 306 24.80 26.94 -8.88
N LYS A 307 24.26 26.12 -9.79
CA LYS A 307 23.41 26.62 -10.90
C LYS A 307 22.10 27.23 -10.40
N LEU A 308 21.50 26.69 -9.36
CA LEU A 308 20.27 27.22 -8.74
C LEU A 308 20.55 28.54 -8.00
N ASN A 309 21.61 28.59 -7.18
CA ASN A 309 22.02 29.80 -6.47
C ASN A 309 22.52 30.92 -7.40
N GLY A 310 23.13 30.57 -8.55
CA GLY A 310 23.49 31.52 -9.61
C GLY A 310 22.29 32.14 -10.33
N GLY A 311 21.08 31.60 -10.12
CA GLY A 311 19.82 32.18 -10.58
C GLY A 311 19.46 31.93 -12.05
N GLY A 312 18.24 32.33 -12.39
CA GLY A 312 17.66 32.19 -13.74
C GLY A 312 17.11 30.79 -14.07
N TYR A 313 17.26 29.81 -13.17
CA TYR A 313 16.50 28.56 -13.22
C TYR A 313 15.15 28.72 -12.51
N THR A 314 14.09 28.20 -13.11
CA THR A 314 12.81 27.98 -12.46
C THR A 314 12.81 26.59 -11.84
N THR A 315 12.59 26.50 -10.53
CA THR A 315 12.44 25.23 -9.81
C THR A 315 10.96 24.84 -9.72
N ALA A 316 10.69 23.55 -9.71
CA ALA A 316 9.39 22.96 -9.54
C ALA A 316 9.51 21.62 -8.77
N PHE A 317 8.40 21.11 -8.26
CA PHE A 317 8.36 19.85 -7.51
C PHE A 317 7.25 18.95 -8.04
N SER A 318 7.59 17.70 -8.37
CA SER A 318 6.61 16.70 -8.75
C SER A 318 5.92 16.17 -7.49
N ASN A 319 4.71 16.65 -7.20
CA ASN A 319 3.90 16.15 -6.07
C ASN A 319 3.47 14.69 -6.23
N GLU A 320 3.55 14.13 -7.44
CA GLU A 320 3.28 12.72 -7.69
C GLU A 320 4.53 11.88 -7.41
N GLN A 321 5.64 12.22 -8.06
CA GLN A 321 6.90 11.45 -8.00
C GLN A 321 7.80 11.81 -6.80
N GLN A 322 7.41 12.81 -6.00
CA GLN A 322 8.08 13.32 -4.79
C GLN A 322 9.55 13.75 -4.99
N VAL A 323 9.85 14.38 -6.13
CA VAL A 323 11.20 14.87 -6.48
C VAL A 323 11.16 16.28 -7.10
N PRO A 324 12.20 17.11 -6.88
CA PRO A 324 12.34 18.39 -7.55
C PRO A 324 12.84 18.24 -9.00
N TYR A 325 12.57 19.26 -9.80
CA TYR A 325 13.23 19.49 -11.08
C TYR A 325 13.40 20.99 -11.32
N ALA A 326 14.30 21.36 -12.21
CA ALA A 326 14.59 22.75 -12.54
C ALA A 326 14.82 22.94 -14.04
N PHE A 327 14.50 24.10 -14.58
CA PHE A 327 14.69 24.40 -16.00
C PHE A 327 15.07 25.86 -16.28
N ARG A 328 15.82 26.07 -17.36
CA ARG A 328 16.22 27.39 -17.86
C ARG A 328 16.48 27.31 -19.37
N GLY A 329 15.67 28.02 -20.16
CA GLY A 329 15.81 28.00 -21.62
C GLY A 329 15.54 26.59 -22.16
N ASP A 330 16.54 26.00 -22.82
CA ASP A 330 16.49 24.60 -23.29
C ASP A 330 17.10 23.59 -22.31
N GLN A 331 17.62 24.02 -21.15
CA GLN A 331 18.22 23.15 -20.15
C GLN A 331 17.19 22.72 -19.10
N TRP A 332 17.12 21.42 -18.81
CA TRP A 332 16.24 20.83 -17.81
C TRP A 332 17.01 19.85 -16.93
N ILE A 333 16.74 19.84 -15.63
CA ILE A 333 17.50 19.11 -14.59
C ILE A 333 16.50 18.36 -13.70
N SER A 334 16.59 17.04 -13.62
CA SER A 334 16.04 16.27 -12.49
C SER A 334 17.15 16.06 -11.47
N TYR A 335 16.84 16.24 -10.19
CA TYR A 335 17.77 16.06 -9.09
C TYR A 335 17.01 15.63 -7.83
N ASP A 336 17.74 15.27 -6.78
CA ASP A 336 17.24 15.17 -5.43
C ASP A 336 17.71 16.36 -4.61
N ASN A 337 16.90 16.82 -3.66
CA ASN A 337 17.29 17.80 -2.65
C ASN A 337 17.05 17.23 -1.25
N THR A 338 17.52 17.94 -0.22
CA THR A 338 17.31 17.58 1.20
C THR A 338 15.85 17.19 1.50
N TYR A 339 14.88 17.88 0.90
CA TYR A 339 13.46 17.56 1.07
C TYR A 339 13.03 16.21 0.43
N SER A 340 13.38 15.91 -0.82
CA SER A 340 13.04 14.62 -1.45
C SER A 340 13.82 13.45 -0.84
N ILE A 341 15.06 13.70 -0.40
CA ILE A 341 15.88 12.74 0.35
C ILE A 341 15.22 12.38 1.68
N ALA A 342 14.73 13.36 2.44
CA ALA A 342 14.03 13.08 3.69
C ALA A 342 12.78 12.19 3.47
N LEU A 343 11.98 12.47 2.44
CA LEU A 343 10.83 11.62 2.07
C LEU A 343 11.25 10.18 1.73
N LYS A 344 12.35 10.00 1.01
CA LYS A 344 12.91 8.68 0.69
C LYS A 344 13.42 7.94 1.92
N VAL A 345 14.09 8.62 2.85
CA VAL A 345 14.55 7.99 4.11
C VAL A 345 13.36 7.58 4.98
N GLN A 346 12.32 8.40 5.06
CA GLN A 346 11.07 8.05 5.76
C GLN A 346 10.35 6.87 5.09
N TYR A 347 10.37 6.80 3.75
CA TYR A 347 9.91 5.63 3.01
C TYR A 347 10.72 4.36 3.35
N ALA A 348 12.06 4.46 3.40
CA ALA A 348 12.92 3.33 3.76
C ALA A 348 12.63 2.83 5.19
N LYS A 349 12.37 3.74 6.13
CA LYS A 349 11.91 3.41 7.49
C LYS A 349 10.56 2.72 7.49
N TRP A 350 9.57 3.25 6.76
CA TRP A 350 8.23 2.68 6.65
C TRP A 350 8.24 1.28 6.04
N MET A 351 9.07 1.04 5.02
CA MET A 351 9.27 -0.29 4.41
C MET A 351 10.18 -1.22 5.24
N ASN A 352 10.64 -0.78 6.42
CA ASN A 352 11.56 -1.51 7.30
C ASN A 352 12.83 -2.01 6.59
N LEU A 353 13.42 -1.14 5.78
CA LEU A 353 14.66 -1.43 5.03
C LEU A 353 15.88 -1.35 5.95
N GLY A 354 16.93 -2.11 5.62
CA GLY A 354 18.17 -2.21 6.38
C GLY A 354 19.06 -0.96 6.35
N GLY A 355 18.72 0.04 5.54
CA GLY A 355 19.47 1.28 5.42
C GLY A 355 19.15 2.09 4.17
N VAL A 356 19.90 3.18 4.01
CA VAL A 356 19.93 4.02 2.80
C VAL A 356 21.36 4.11 2.28
N MET A 357 21.52 4.07 0.96
CA MET A 357 22.80 4.12 0.26
C MET A 357 22.89 5.43 -0.54
N ILE A 358 24.04 6.11 -0.51
CA ILE A 358 24.28 7.34 -1.26
C ILE A 358 25.28 7.06 -2.38
N TRP A 359 24.88 7.35 -3.62
CA TRP A 359 25.77 7.43 -4.77
C TRP A 359 25.82 8.87 -5.28
N SER A 360 26.88 9.63 -5.06
CA SER A 360 28.12 9.33 -4.34
C SER A 360 28.58 10.59 -3.57
N ILE A 361 29.27 10.41 -2.43
CA ILE A 361 29.45 11.51 -1.47
C ILE A 361 30.35 12.64 -1.96
N GLU A 362 31.23 12.38 -2.93
CA GLU A 362 32.06 13.39 -3.60
C GLU A 362 31.30 14.26 -4.61
N SER A 363 30.03 13.93 -4.88
CA SER A 363 29.12 14.70 -5.74
C SER A 363 28.19 15.62 -4.92
N ASP A 364 28.14 15.44 -3.60
CA ASP A 364 27.44 16.28 -2.62
C ASP A 364 28.21 17.62 -2.40
N ASP A 365 27.59 18.61 -1.77
CA ASP A 365 28.27 19.87 -1.40
C ASP A 365 29.11 19.69 -0.11
N ALA A 366 30.22 18.96 -0.24
CA ALA A 366 31.14 18.64 0.84
C ALA A 366 31.68 19.87 1.60
N LYS A 367 31.73 21.03 0.93
CA LYS A 367 32.37 22.27 1.45
C LYS A 367 31.35 23.27 1.99
N GLY A 368 30.05 23.07 1.74
CA GLY A 368 28.97 23.96 2.15
C GLY A 368 28.93 25.26 1.36
N ILE A 369 29.37 25.22 0.10
CA ILE A 369 29.45 26.36 -0.82
C ILE A 369 28.06 26.94 -1.12
N CYS A 370 27.05 26.07 -1.22
CA CYS A 370 25.68 26.44 -1.55
C CYS A 370 24.86 26.95 -0.34
N GLY A 371 25.43 26.95 0.86
CA GLY A 371 24.79 27.48 2.08
C GLY A 371 23.85 26.51 2.81
N GLU A 372 23.68 25.28 2.32
CA GLU A 372 22.85 24.23 2.97
C GLU A 372 23.61 23.43 4.06
N GLY A 373 24.85 23.82 4.36
CA GLY A 373 25.76 23.08 5.24
C GLY A 373 26.67 22.11 4.47
N GLN A 374 27.56 21.40 5.17
CA GLN A 374 28.44 20.42 4.54
C GLN A 374 27.71 19.09 4.29
N PHE A 375 27.89 18.52 3.10
CA PHE A 375 27.25 17.30 2.65
C PHE A 375 25.72 17.32 2.87
N PRO A 376 24.97 18.29 2.32
CA PRO A 376 23.53 18.43 2.60
C PRO A 376 22.73 17.16 2.30
N ILE A 377 23.02 16.43 1.21
CA ILE A 377 22.33 15.17 0.89
C ILE A 377 22.68 14.08 1.91
N THR A 378 23.97 13.85 2.14
CA THR A 378 24.47 12.77 3.02
C THR A 378 24.11 13.03 4.49
N SER A 379 24.25 14.29 4.95
CA SER A 379 23.85 14.74 6.27
C SER A 379 22.36 14.59 6.50
N THR A 380 21.51 14.86 5.49
CA THR A 380 20.07 14.63 5.58
C THR A 380 19.76 13.14 5.71
N VAL A 381 20.40 12.27 4.91
CA VAL A 381 20.25 10.81 5.08
C VAL A 381 20.62 10.40 6.50
N PHE A 382 21.77 10.84 7.00
CA PHE A 382 22.23 10.49 8.35
C PHE A 382 21.26 10.98 9.44
N SER A 383 20.82 12.24 9.39
CA SER A 383 19.92 12.80 10.40
C SER A 383 18.54 12.16 10.38
N GLU A 384 17.99 11.92 9.19
CA GLU A 384 16.68 11.28 9.03
C GLU A 384 16.73 9.79 9.41
N VAL A 385 17.86 9.10 9.20
CA VAL A 385 18.07 7.72 9.67
C VAL A 385 18.15 7.66 11.20
N PHE A 386 19.04 8.43 11.84
CA PHE A 386 19.33 8.28 13.28
C PHE A 386 18.55 9.21 14.21
N GLY A 387 17.77 10.15 13.70
CA GLY A 387 16.92 11.06 14.50
C GLY A 387 17.70 12.13 15.28
N GLY A 388 18.91 12.48 14.83
CA GLY A 388 19.76 13.49 15.47
C GLY A 388 20.40 14.43 14.46
N THR A 389 20.78 15.63 14.88
CA THR A 389 21.54 16.57 14.04
C THR A 389 22.90 15.98 13.66
N ALA A 390 23.28 16.10 12.38
CA ALA A 390 24.58 15.66 11.88
C ALA A 390 25.74 16.21 12.75
N PRO A 391 26.78 15.41 13.09
CA PRO A 391 27.84 15.87 13.97
C PRO A 391 28.71 16.97 13.33
N THR A 392 28.60 18.20 13.82
CA THR A 392 29.48 19.31 13.43
C THR A 392 30.91 19.03 13.84
N ILE A 393 31.86 19.12 12.91
CA ILE A 393 33.29 19.02 13.23
C ILE A 393 33.73 20.31 13.92
N THR A 394 34.03 20.23 15.21
CA THR A 394 34.78 21.29 15.91
C THR A 394 36.24 21.23 15.48
N THR A 395 36.61 22.00 14.45
CA THR A 395 37.98 22.09 13.97
C THR A 395 38.86 22.84 14.98
N THR A 396 39.40 22.12 15.96
CA THR A 396 40.33 22.67 16.96
C THR A 396 41.70 22.92 16.32
N THR A 397 41.81 24.03 15.57
CA THR A 397 43.07 24.50 14.98
C THR A 397 43.98 25.06 16.07
N THR A 398 44.70 24.18 16.77
CA THR A 398 45.77 24.57 17.70
C THR A 398 46.98 25.11 16.95
N ARG A 399 46.94 26.40 16.66
CA ARG A 399 48.12 27.20 16.28
C ARG A 399 49.22 27.00 17.35
N PRO A 400 50.43 26.52 16.99
CA PRO A 400 51.51 26.38 17.95
C PRO A 400 52.02 27.76 18.38
N THR A 401 52.12 28.02 19.68
CA THR A 401 52.85 29.17 20.23
C THR A 401 53.46 28.80 21.58
N THR A 402 54.78 28.63 21.54
CA THR A 402 55.80 28.86 22.57
C THR A 402 55.42 28.81 24.06
N THR A 403 55.92 27.76 24.73
CA THR A 403 56.57 27.72 26.05
C THR A 403 56.29 28.83 27.07
N THR A 404 55.75 28.46 28.25
CA THR A 404 56.38 28.71 29.58
C THR A 404 55.78 27.76 30.64
N THR A 405 56.65 27.33 31.56
CA THR A 405 56.45 26.35 32.66
C THR A 405 55.48 26.84 33.76
N THR A 406 54.94 25.93 34.61
CA THR A 406 55.19 25.84 36.09
C THR A 406 54.05 25.12 36.89
N THR A 407 54.37 23.92 37.41
CA THR A 407 53.91 23.27 38.69
C THR A 407 52.44 22.86 39.02
N THR A 408 52.28 21.55 39.31
CA THR A 408 51.46 20.87 40.38
C THR A 408 49.93 21.13 40.48
N SER A 409 49.08 20.21 40.99
CA SER A 409 49.32 18.97 41.76
C SER A 409 48.25 17.86 41.56
N THR A 410 48.69 16.62 41.77
CA THR A 410 48.02 15.41 42.36
C THR A 410 46.50 15.42 42.62
N THR A 411 45.73 14.33 42.46
CA THR A 411 45.93 12.90 42.87
C THR A 411 45.12 11.94 41.97
N LYS A 412 45.60 10.76 41.54
CA LYS A 412 45.58 9.43 42.25
C LYS A 412 44.14 8.95 42.59
N VAL A 413 43.66 7.71 42.33
CA VAL A 413 44.31 6.38 42.25
C VAL A 413 43.58 5.41 41.28
N VAL A 414 44.34 4.58 40.56
CA VAL A 414 43.99 3.29 39.89
C VAL A 414 44.71 2.18 40.70
N PRO A 415 44.19 0.95 41.02
CA PRO A 415 43.87 -0.19 40.11
C PRO A 415 42.63 -1.03 40.58
N ALA A 416 42.33 -2.32 40.28
CA ALA A 416 43.06 -3.44 39.64
C ALA A 416 42.18 -4.55 39.00
N THR A 417 42.71 -5.16 37.92
CA THR A 417 43.03 -6.59 37.66
C THR A 417 42.46 -7.73 38.57
N THR A 418 42.27 -9.01 38.20
CA THR A 418 42.78 -9.88 37.09
C THR A 418 41.94 -11.19 36.95
N THR A 419 41.82 -11.78 35.74
CA THR A 419 41.65 -13.25 35.44
C THR A 419 40.48 -14.06 36.10
N THR A 420 40.00 -15.22 35.62
CA THR A 420 40.60 -16.28 34.77
C THR A 420 39.52 -17.11 34.03
N THR A 421 39.95 -17.78 32.97
CA THR A 421 39.31 -18.87 32.19
C THR A 421 38.31 -19.82 32.88
N SER A 422 37.28 -20.28 32.15
CA SER A 422 37.14 -21.71 31.73
C SER A 422 35.90 -21.98 30.85
N ARG A 423 35.93 -23.11 30.12
CA ARG A 423 34.94 -23.59 29.13
C ARG A 423 34.20 -24.82 29.68
N PRO A 424 32.89 -24.98 29.42
CA PRO A 424 32.36 -26.26 28.89
C PRO A 424 31.45 -26.01 27.67
N VAL A 425 31.64 -26.69 26.52
CA VAL A 425 31.18 -28.06 26.17
C VAL A 425 29.67 -28.12 25.86
N VAL A 426 29.40 -28.57 24.63
CA VAL A 426 28.08 -28.66 23.96
C VAL A 426 27.39 -29.97 24.33
N THR A 427 26.05 -29.95 24.42
CA THR A 427 25.22 -31.16 24.27
C THR A 427 24.09 -30.89 23.28
N THR A 428 24.00 -31.75 22.26
CA THR A 428 23.07 -31.64 21.13
C THR A 428 21.79 -32.43 21.39
N THR A 429 20.63 -31.88 21.03
CA THR A 429 19.39 -32.67 20.88
C THR A 429 18.71 -32.34 19.56
N THR A 430 18.65 -33.33 18.67
CA THR A 430 18.05 -33.24 17.33
C THR A 430 16.58 -33.65 17.38
N THR A 431 15.69 -32.89 16.74
CA THR A 431 14.29 -33.30 16.51
C THR A 431 13.99 -33.32 15.01
N THR A 432 13.81 -34.52 14.47
CA THR A 432 13.52 -34.77 13.06
C THR A 432 12.01 -34.69 12.79
N THR A 433 11.59 -34.02 11.71
CA THR A 433 10.19 -34.06 11.24
C THR A 433 10.11 -34.42 9.76
N THR A 434 9.38 -35.48 9.45
CA THR A 434 9.37 -36.14 8.14
C THR A 434 8.47 -35.43 7.13
N ARG A 435 9.03 -34.99 5.98
CA ARG A 435 8.26 -34.37 4.88
C ARG A 435 7.89 -35.42 3.83
N ARG A 436 6.60 -35.60 3.55
CA ARG A 436 6.08 -36.51 2.52
C ARG A 436 5.95 -35.77 1.19
N THR A 437 6.62 -36.25 0.14
CA THR A 437 6.60 -35.66 -1.21
C THR A 437 5.47 -36.25 -2.07
N THR A 438 4.75 -35.38 -2.78
CA THR A 438 3.91 -35.77 -3.93
C THR A 438 4.19 -34.84 -5.10
N THR A 439 4.67 -35.43 -6.20
CA THR A 439 4.98 -34.76 -7.46
C THR A 439 3.75 -34.72 -8.36
N THR A 440 3.48 -33.57 -8.99
CA THR A 440 2.55 -33.47 -10.13
C THR A 440 3.15 -32.60 -11.23
N LYS A 441 2.97 -33.03 -12.48
CA LYS A 441 3.49 -32.35 -13.68
C LYS A 441 2.70 -31.08 -13.99
N ARG A 442 3.38 -30.08 -14.56
CA ARG A 442 2.82 -28.81 -15.03
C ARG A 442 2.18 -29.01 -16.43
N PRO A 443 0.90 -28.63 -16.66
CA PRO A 443 0.37 -28.51 -18.01
C PRO A 443 0.93 -27.27 -18.72
N THR A 444 1.29 -27.41 -19.98
CA THR A 444 1.66 -26.29 -20.86
C THR A 444 0.43 -25.77 -21.60
N GLU A 445 -0.19 -24.72 -21.08
CA GLU A 445 -1.22 -23.98 -21.82
C GLU A 445 -1.02 -22.48 -21.65
N LYS A 446 -1.07 -21.74 -22.76
CA LYS A 446 -0.71 -20.33 -22.82
C LYS A 446 -1.94 -19.50 -22.46
N LEU A 447 -2.05 -19.13 -21.18
CA LEU A 447 -3.21 -18.43 -20.65
C LEU A 447 -3.40 -17.06 -21.34
N VAL A 448 -4.53 -16.90 -22.05
CA VAL A 448 -4.94 -15.63 -22.66
C VAL A 448 -6.01 -14.99 -21.79
N CYS A 449 -5.79 -13.74 -21.35
CA CYS A 449 -6.69 -13.05 -20.42
C CYS A 449 -8.01 -12.62 -21.10
N PRO A 450 -9.18 -12.97 -20.56
CA PRO A 450 -10.45 -12.40 -20.99
C PRO A 450 -10.69 -11.05 -20.31
N SER A 451 -10.39 -9.95 -21.01
CA SER A 451 -10.76 -8.55 -20.69
C SER A 451 -10.15 -7.91 -19.42
N SER A 452 -10.28 -6.58 -19.34
CA SER A 452 -9.59 -5.69 -18.39
C SER A 452 -10.20 -5.65 -16.99
N GLY A 453 -9.36 -5.48 -15.97
CA GLY A 453 -9.77 -5.34 -14.56
C GLY A 453 -9.21 -6.41 -13.61
N TYR A 454 -8.39 -7.32 -14.15
CA TYR A 454 -7.70 -8.38 -13.42
C TYR A 454 -6.21 -8.06 -13.26
N LEU A 455 -5.79 -7.69 -12.05
CA LEU A 455 -4.40 -7.49 -11.67
C LEU A 455 -3.84 -8.81 -11.14
N ARG A 456 -2.69 -9.26 -11.67
CA ARG A 456 -2.04 -10.51 -11.26
C ARG A 456 -1.70 -10.47 -9.76
N ASP A 457 -1.94 -11.57 -9.05
CA ASP A 457 -1.51 -11.71 -7.65
C ASP A 457 0.03 -11.61 -7.59
N PRO A 458 0.61 -10.72 -6.74
CA PRO A 458 2.06 -10.51 -6.66
C PRO A 458 2.86 -11.77 -6.29
N ASN A 459 2.25 -12.69 -5.56
CA ASN A 459 2.84 -13.91 -4.98
C ASN A 459 2.42 -15.18 -5.75
N ASN A 460 1.34 -15.12 -6.56
CA ASN A 460 0.79 -16.28 -7.26
C ASN A 460 0.46 -15.98 -8.72
N CYS A 461 1.34 -16.46 -9.60
CA CYS A 461 1.24 -16.27 -11.05
C CYS A 461 -0.05 -16.81 -11.71
N GLY A 462 -0.81 -17.67 -11.03
CA GLY A 462 -2.08 -18.24 -11.50
C GLY A 462 -3.34 -17.60 -10.89
N GLN A 463 -3.19 -16.56 -10.05
CA GLN A 463 -4.31 -15.82 -9.46
C GLN A 463 -4.33 -14.38 -9.96
N PHE A 464 -5.54 -13.81 -10.02
CA PHE A 464 -5.78 -12.43 -10.40
C PHE A 464 -6.82 -11.81 -9.47
N TYR A 465 -6.53 -10.61 -8.98
CA TYR A 465 -7.44 -9.79 -8.19
C TYR A 465 -8.23 -8.83 -9.08
N GLN A 466 -9.53 -8.77 -8.82
CA GLN A 466 -10.38 -7.66 -9.23
C GLN A 466 -10.75 -6.92 -7.94
N TYR A 467 -10.06 -5.83 -7.64
CA TYR A 467 -10.27 -5.06 -6.40
C TYR A 467 -11.71 -4.57 -6.29
N LYS A 468 -12.27 -4.68 -5.10
CA LYS A 468 -13.67 -4.36 -4.83
C LYS A 468 -13.80 -2.94 -4.27
N VAL A 469 -14.75 -2.20 -4.81
CA VAL A 469 -15.27 -0.96 -4.22
C VAL A 469 -16.64 -1.26 -3.64
N PHE A 470 -16.79 -1.03 -2.34
CA PHE A 470 -18.04 -1.12 -1.60
C PHE A 470 -18.55 0.28 -1.28
N CYS A 471 -19.78 0.56 -1.69
CA CYS A 471 -20.41 1.87 -1.53
C CYS A 471 -21.55 1.73 -0.51
N PHE A 472 -21.36 2.21 0.72
CA PHE A 472 -22.39 2.19 1.75
C PHE A 472 -23.32 3.38 1.58
N PHE A 473 -24.64 3.15 1.71
CA PHE A 473 -25.66 4.19 1.64
C PHE A 473 -26.66 4.06 2.79
N ASN A 474 -26.91 5.13 3.53
CA ASN A 474 -27.93 5.16 4.59
C ASN A 474 -29.28 5.66 4.03
N ASN A 475 -30.37 4.98 4.40
CA ASN A 475 -31.73 5.36 4.00
C ASN A 475 -32.18 6.73 4.56
N GLU A 476 -31.63 7.17 5.69
CA GLU A 476 -31.86 8.49 6.31
C GLU A 476 -31.48 9.69 5.40
N ALA A 477 -30.59 9.48 4.42
CA ALA A 477 -30.13 10.54 3.52
C ALA A 477 -31.26 11.19 2.68
N ALA A 478 -32.39 10.49 2.54
CA ALA A 478 -33.58 10.97 1.82
C ALA A 478 -34.30 12.14 2.53
N TYR A 479 -34.02 12.36 3.82
CA TYR A 479 -34.60 13.43 4.64
C TYR A 479 -33.70 14.66 4.80
N ARG A 480 -32.44 14.60 4.35
CA ARG A 480 -31.58 15.79 4.30
C ARG A 480 -32.22 16.85 3.39
N VAL A 481 -31.95 18.11 3.67
CA VAL A 481 -32.49 19.27 2.93
C VAL A 481 -31.52 19.76 1.86
N GLY A 482 -32.04 20.51 0.88
CA GLY A 482 -31.22 21.15 -0.14
C GLY A 482 -30.37 20.18 -0.97
N ALA A 483 -29.15 20.59 -1.29
CA ALA A 483 -28.23 19.81 -2.11
C ALA A 483 -27.69 18.55 -1.42
N GLY A 484 -27.77 18.45 -0.08
CA GLY A 484 -27.36 17.24 0.66
C GLY A 484 -28.36 16.08 0.63
N LYS A 485 -29.56 16.27 0.05
CA LYS A 485 -30.55 15.19 -0.11
C LYS A 485 -30.05 14.10 -1.06
N ARG A 486 -30.05 12.84 -0.62
CA ARG A 486 -29.71 11.68 -1.46
C ARG A 486 -30.76 10.58 -1.34
N THR A 487 -31.00 9.92 -2.45
CA THR A 487 -31.97 8.84 -2.62
C THR A 487 -31.30 7.68 -3.36
N VAL A 488 -31.99 6.55 -3.48
CA VAL A 488 -31.52 5.41 -4.28
C VAL A 488 -31.22 5.81 -5.74
N ASP A 489 -31.96 6.77 -6.29
CA ASP A 489 -31.80 7.21 -7.69
C ASP A 489 -30.48 7.97 -7.96
N ASP A 490 -29.84 8.50 -6.92
CA ASP A 490 -28.56 9.20 -7.02
C ASP A 490 -27.36 8.22 -7.09
N ILE A 491 -27.55 6.96 -6.70
CA ILE A 491 -26.48 5.95 -6.63
C ILE A 491 -25.89 5.67 -8.02
N ASN A 492 -24.62 6.01 -8.21
CA ASN A 492 -23.88 5.65 -9.42
C ASN A 492 -23.26 4.24 -9.31
N GLY A 493 -23.90 3.26 -9.96
CA GLY A 493 -23.46 1.87 -9.96
C GLY A 493 -22.09 1.65 -10.62
N ASP A 494 -21.72 2.44 -11.63
CA ASP A 494 -20.47 2.27 -12.38
C ASP A 494 -19.22 2.58 -11.55
N LEU A 495 -19.36 3.34 -10.46
CA LEU A 495 -18.29 3.63 -9.50
C LEU A 495 -18.11 2.53 -8.44
N CYS A 496 -18.99 1.55 -8.38
CA CYS A 496 -19.05 0.54 -7.33
C CYS A 496 -18.84 -0.88 -7.90
N THR A 497 -18.59 -1.85 -7.02
CA THR A 497 -18.83 -3.29 -7.34
C THR A 497 -19.88 -3.89 -6.43
N HIS A 498 -20.01 -3.34 -5.23
CA HIS A 498 -21.03 -3.70 -4.27
C HIS A 498 -21.65 -2.40 -3.75
N VAL A 499 -22.97 -2.33 -3.76
CA VAL A 499 -23.76 -1.26 -3.14
C VAL A 499 -24.41 -1.86 -1.90
N ILE A 500 -24.13 -1.30 -0.72
CA ILE A 500 -24.71 -1.77 0.54
C ILE A 500 -25.68 -0.71 1.04
N TYR A 501 -26.98 -1.02 1.02
CA TYR A 501 -28.03 -0.13 1.50
C TYR A 501 -28.38 -0.45 2.95
N ASN A 502 -28.00 0.42 3.88
CA ASN A 502 -28.24 0.26 5.31
C ASN A 502 -29.69 0.61 5.63
N SER A 503 -30.49 -0.41 5.96
CA SER A 503 -31.95 -0.26 6.09
C SER A 503 -32.62 -1.26 7.03
N ILE A 504 -31.94 -2.33 7.47
CA ILE A 504 -32.55 -3.38 8.31
C ILE A 504 -31.84 -3.60 9.65
N THR A 505 -32.56 -4.19 10.60
CA THR A 505 -32.02 -4.66 11.87
C THR A 505 -32.80 -5.90 12.36
N LEU A 506 -32.39 -6.48 13.49
CA LEU A 506 -33.08 -7.57 14.17
C LEU A 506 -33.76 -7.06 15.44
N THR A 507 -34.90 -7.64 15.78
CA THR A 507 -35.57 -7.49 17.07
C THR A 507 -34.97 -8.44 18.11
N ASN A 508 -35.29 -8.21 19.39
CA ASN A 508 -34.96 -9.13 20.49
C ASN A 508 -35.60 -10.54 20.36
N THR A 509 -36.46 -10.78 19.36
CA THR A 509 -37.02 -12.10 19.03
C THR A 509 -36.39 -12.74 17.79
N GLY A 510 -35.31 -12.16 17.26
CA GLY A 510 -34.66 -12.67 16.03
C GLY A 510 -35.52 -12.47 14.77
N THR A 511 -36.45 -11.52 14.76
CA THR A 511 -37.22 -11.16 13.56
C THR A 511 -36.64 -9.91 12.91
N LEU A 512 -36.73 -9.80 11.58
CA LEU A 512 -36.24 -8.63 10.85
C LEU A 512 -37.15 -7.42 11.09
N LYS A 513 -36.55 -6.24 11.25
CA LYS A 513 -37.22 -4.95 11.36
C LYS A 513 -36.59 -3.98 10.36
N LEU A 514 -37.41 -3.21 9.63
CA LEU A 514 -36.94 -2.09 8.82
C LEU A 514 -36.61 -0.88 9.72
N LEU A 515 -35.53 -0.18 9.40
CA LEU A 515 -35.15 1.07 10.05
C LEU A 515 -36.09 2.21 9.60
N ASP A 516 -36.46 2.25 8.31
CA ASP A 516 -37.44 3.19 7.78
C ASP A 516 -38.37 2.54 6.73
N SER A 517 -39.50 1.99 7.19
CA SER A 517 -40.50 1.42 6.29
C SER A 517 -41.17 2.44 5.35
N TYR A 518 -41.12 3.74 5.65
CA TYR A 518 -41.67 4.75 4.76
C TYR A 518 -40.77 4.95 3.54
N ASN A 519 -39.48 5.25 3.71
CA ASN A 519 -38.61 5.42 2.54
C ASN A 519 -38.38 4.08 1.80
N ASP A 520 -38.15 3.00 2.56
CA ASP A 520 -37.74 1.72 1.99
C ASP A 520 -38.85 1.05 1.17
N VAL A 521 -40.10 1.07 1.68
CA VAL A 521 -41.26 0.41 1.07
C VAL A 521 -42.27 1.40 0.49
N THR A 522 -42.80 2.34 1.29
CA THR A 522 -43.88 3.24 0.85
C THR A 522 -43.45 4.20 -0.26
N ASN A 523 -42.24 4.73 -0.16
CA ASN A 523 -41.58 5.57 -1.18
C ASN A 523 -40.82 4.72 -2.20
N GLY A 524 -40.91 3.38 -2.14
CA GLY A 524 -40.45 2.44 -3.17
C GLY A 524 -38.94 2.32 -3.37
N ALA A 525 -38.11 2.68 -2.40
CA ALA A 525 -36.65 2.61 -2.56
C ALA A 525 -36.14 1.18 -2.86
N PHE A 526 -36.70 0.14 -2.23
CA PHE A 526 -36.37 -1.25 -2.54
C PHE A 526 -36.70 -1.65 -4.00
N ASN A 527 -37.86 -1.21 -4.51
CA ASN A 527 -38.25 -1.47 -5.90
C ASN A 527 -37.29 -0.77 -6.90
N ARG A 528 -36.75 0.40 -6.52
CA ARG A 528 -35.74 1.09 -7.33
C ARG A 528 -34.37 0.43 -7.27
N LEU A 529 -33.94 -0.08 -6.11
CA LEU A 529 -32.73 -0.92 -6.01
C LEU A 529 -32.82 -2.18 -6.89
N GLN A 530 -33.99 -2.82 -6.94
CA GLN A 530 -34.24 -3.94 -7.87
C GLN A 530 -34.11 -3.52 -9.35
N ALA A 531 -34.68 -2.36 -9.72
CA ALA A 531 -34.54 -1.82 -11.08
C ALA A 531 -33.07 -1.47 -11.42
N MET A 532 -32.32 -0.93 -10.45
CA MET A 532 -30.89 -0.65 -10.59
C MET A 532 -30.06 -1.92 -10.81
N ARG A 533 -30.40 -3.04 -10.16
CA ARG A 533 -29.74 -4.34 -10.37
C ARG A 533 -29.85 -4.82 -11.82
N LEU A 534 -30.94 -4.50 -12.52
CA LEU A 534 -31.10 -4.77 -13.95
C LEU A 534 -30.28 -3.81 -14.82
N ARG A 535 -30.07 -2.57 -14.38
CA ARG A 535 -29.24 -1.56 -15.08
C ARG A 535 -27.74 -1.82 -14.92
N TYR A 536 -27.31 -2.32 -13.77
CA TYR A 536 -25.90 -2.58 -13.44
C TYR A 536 -25.68 -4.08 -13.13
N PRO A 537 -25.75 -4.98 -14.13
CA PRO A 537 -25.75 -6.44 -13.90
C PRO A 537 -24.44 -7.00 -13.29
N ASN A 538 -23.35 -6.23 -13.36
CA ASN A 538 -22.05 -6.57 -12.77
C ASN A 538 -21.87 -6.07 -11.33
N VAL A 539 -22.81 -5.30 -10.79
CA VAL A 539 -22.79 -4.73 -9.45
C VAL A 539 -23.68 -5.57 -8.53
N LYS A 540 -23.20 -5.85 -7.32
CA LYS A 540 -23.96 -6.58 -6.30
C LYS A 540 -24.73 -5.60 -5.42
N PHE A 541 -26.05 -5.74 -5.38
CA PHE A 541 -26.91 -4.92 -4.53
C PHE A 541 -27.21 -5.68 -3.24
N MET A 542 -26.60 -5.24 -2.14
CA MET A 542 -26.62 -5.87 -0.83
C MET A 542 -27.40 -5.01 0.16
N ILE A 543 -27.94 -5.64 1.21
CA ILE A 543 -28.59 -4.93 2.32
C ILE A 543 -27.67 -4.91 3.55
N GLY A 544 -27.59 -3.78 4.23
CA GLY A 544 -26.86 -3.63 5.49
C GLY A 544 -27.77 -3.85 6.70
N LEU A 545 -27.31 -4.68 7.64
CA LEU A 545 -28.02 -5.06 8.86
C LEU A 545 -27.27 -4.59 10.11
N GLY A 546 -27.92 -3.74 10.91
CA GLY A 546 -27.43 -3.30 12.22
C GLY A 546 -26.90 -1.86 12.24
N GLY A 547 -25.71 -1.65 12.77
CA GLY A 547 -25.11 -0.33 12.97
C GLY A 547 -25.57 0.39 14.24
N ALA A 548 -25.33 1.71 14.30
CA ALA A 548 -25.44 2.52 15.54
C ALA A 548 -26.85 2.58 16.17
N THR A 549 -27.89 2.27 15.40
CA THR A 549 -29.30 2.24 15.85
C THR A 549 -29.67 0.95 16.58
N THR A 550 -28.78 -0.06 16.61
CA THR A 550 -29.05 -1.39 17.19
C THR A 550 -28.12 -1.67 18.37
N THR A 551 -28.70 -1.92 19.55
CA THR A 551 -27.93 -2.19 20.78
C THR A 551 -27.24 -3.56 20.74
N SER A 552 -26.04 -3.69 21.31
CA SER A 552 -25.39 -5.01 21.46
C SER A 552 -26.25 -6.00 22.24
N ALA A 553 -27.01 -5.55 23.23
CA ALA A 553 -27.90 -6.41 24.02
C ALA A 553 -28.95 -7.14 23.16
N THR A 554 -29.42 -6.52 22.07
CA THR A 554 -30.30 -7.14 21.10
C THR A 554 -29.62 -8.29 20.37
N PHE A 555 -28.42 -8.06 19.82
CA PHE A 555 -27.67 -9.08 19.11
C PHE A 555 -27.18 -10.20 20.05
N SER A 556 -26.66 -9.84 21.23
CA SER A 556 -26.24 -10.77 22.29
C SER A 556 -27.33 -11.78 22.64
N ARG A 557 -28.56 -11.29 22.88
CA ARG A 557 -29.74 -12.15 23.10
C ARG A 557 -30.06 -13.05 21.90
N VAL A 558 -29.96 -12.53 20.68
CA VAL A 558 -30.25 -13.31 19.46
C VAL A 558 -29.21 -14.39 19.23
N VAL A 559 -27.92 -14.12 19.42
CA VAL A 559 -26.85 -15.10 19.18
C VAL A 559 -26.70 -16.14 20.29
N SER A 560 -27.01 -15.79 21.54
CA SER A 560 -26.93 -16.72 22.68
C SER A 560 -28.00 -17.81 22.67
N VAL A 561 -29.20 -17.54 22.11
CA VAL A 561 -30.33 -18.50 22.12
C VAL A 561 -30.50 -19.19 20.76
N PRO A 562 -30.32 -20.52 20.64
CA PRO A 562 -30.38 -21.23 19.35
C PRO A 562 -31.69 -21.04 18.57
N ALA A 563 -32.83 -20.99 19.26
CA ALA A 563 -34.13 -20.74 18.61
C ALA A 563 -34.22 -19.32 18.01
N LEU A 564 -33.60 -18.31 18.64
CA LEU A 564 -33.56 -16.94 18.14
C LEU A 564 -32.56 -16.79 16.99
N ARG A 565 -31.41 -17.49 17.04
CA ARG A 565 -30.51 -17.59 15.89
C ARG A 565 -31.19 -18.19 14.67
N GLN A 566 -31.90 -19.31 14.83
CA GLN A 566 -32.62 -19.95 13.73
C GLN A 566 -33.73 -19.06 13.18
N ALA A 567 -34.46 -18.33 14.03
CA ALA A 567 -35.42 -17.33 13.59
C ALA A 567 -34.75 -16.20 12.78
N ALA A 568 -33.61 -15.69 13.25
CA ALA A 568 -32.83 -14.64 12.59
C ALA A 568 -32.28 -15.10 11.23
N VAL A 569 -31.66 -16.27 11.14
CA VAL A 569 -31.19 -16.84 9.87
C VAL A 569 -32.36 -17.03 8.89
N LYS A 570 -33.49 -17.58 9.36
CA LYS A 570 -34.68 -17.80 8.52
C LYS A 570 -35.28 -16.50 7.99
N THR A 571 -35.44 -15.48 8.84
CA THR A 571 -36.05 -14.20 8.42
C THR A 571 -35.12 -13.42 7.49
N ILE A 572 -33.79 -13.46 7.71
CA ILE A 572 -32.81 -12.82 6.83
C ILE A 572 -32.83 -13.49 5.45
N VAL A 573 -32.71 -14.82 5.40
CA VAL A 573 -32.65 -15.54 4.11
C VAL A 573 -33.95 -15.41 3.33
N SER A 574 -35.12 -15.44 3.99
CA SER A 574 -36.41 -15.16 3.33
C SER A 574 -36.49 -13.74 2.77
N PHE A 575 -36.04 -12.73 3.51
CA PHE A 575 -35.98 -11.34 3.04
C PHE A 575 -35.07 -11.18 1.81
N LEU A 576 -33.85 -11.74 1.88
CA LEU A 576 -32.87 -11.69 0.79
C LEU A 576 -33.36 -12.41 -0.47
N THR A 577 -33.96 -13.61 -0.34
CA THR A 577 -34.26 -14.48 -1.50
C THR A 577 -35.68 -14.39 -2.04
N GLN A 578 -36.69 -14.19 -1.17
CA GLN A 578 -38.11 -14.28 -1.54
C GLN A 578 -38.78 -12.91 -1.66
N GLN A 579 -38.38 -11.94 -0.83
CA GLN A 579 -39.04 -10.63 -0.81
C GLN A 579 -38.40 -9.66 -1.80
N TYR A 580 -37.08 -9.41 -1.67
CA TYR A 580 -36.42 -8.33 -2.40
C TYR A 580 -35.27 -8.73 -3.33
N GLN A 581 -34.84 -9.99 -3.31
CA GLN A 581 -33.81 -10.53 -4.23
C GLN A 581 -32.46 -9.78 -4.18
N PHE A 582 -32.00 -9.43 -2.99
CA PHE A 582 -30.67 -8.84 -2.77
C PHE A 582 -29.57 -9.88 -3.05
N ASP A 583 -28.41 -9.42 -3.54
CA ASP A 583 -27.24 -10.27 -3.83
C ASP A 583 -26.45 -10.69 -2.58
N GLY A 584 -26.74 -10.09 -1.41
CA GLY A 584 -26.00 -10.37 -0.18
C GLY A 584 -26.38 -9.49 1.01
N LEU A 585 -25.65 -9.68 2.10
CA LEU A 585 -25.83 -9.04 3.40
C LEU A 585 -24.48 -8.51 3.90
N ASP A 586 -24.45 -7.25 4.37
CA ASP A 586 -23.43 -6.81 5.33
C ASP A 586 -24.02 -6.84 6.75
N PHE A 587 -23.29 -7.44 7.70
CA PHE A 587 -23.72 -7.51 9.09
C PHE A 587 -22.80 -6.66 9.98
N TYR A 588 -23.37 -5.64 10.62
CA TYR A 588 -22.63 -4.67 11.43
C TYR A 588 -23.10 -4.66 12.89
N TRP A 589 -22.30 -5.28 13.76
CA TRP A 589 -22.50 -5.26 15.22
C TRP A 589 -21.42 -4.40 15.89
N GLN A 590 -21.85 -3.31 16.54
CA GLN A 590 -21.01 -2.44 17.37
C GLN A 590 -21.26 -2.63 18.88
N TYR A 591 -20.67 -3.58 19.59
CA TYR A 591 -19.68 -4.61 19.24
C TYR A 591 -19.94 -5.87 20.08
N PRO A 592 -19.58 -7.09 19.64
CA PRO A 592 -19.98 -8.35 20.29
C PRO A 592 -19.86 -8.40 21.81
N VAL A 593 -18.68 -8.17 22.39
CA VAL A 593 -18.44 -8.34 23.84
C VAL A 593 -18.74 -7.05 24.63
N MET A 594 -19.15 -5.97 23.96
CA MET A 594 -19.12 -4.60 24.52
C MET A 594 -20.41 -3.84 24.27
N LYS A 595 -20.57 -2.65 24.88
CA LYS A 595 -21.77 -1.81 24.75
C LYS A 595 -23.10 -2.56 25.04
N GLY A 596 -23.06 -3.53 25.97
CA GLY A 596 -24.21 -4.35 26.37
C GLY A 596 -24.22 -5.79 25.86
N GLY A 597 -23.11 -6.30 25.30
CA GLY A 597 -22.89 -7.74 25.08
C GLY A 597 -22.11 -8.41 26.22
N THR A 598 -21.78 -9.69 26.06
CA THR A 598 -21.11 -10.54 27.07
C THR A 598 -19.89 -11.28 26.48
N PRO A 599 -18.98 -11.85 27.31
CA PRO A 599 -17.82 -12.60 26.81
C PRO A 599 -18.19 -13.81 25.91
N GLU A 600 -19.34 -14.43 26.17
CA GLU A 600 -19.89 -15.54 25.38
C GLU A 600 -20.29 -15.11 23.96
N ASP A 601 -20.48 -13.81 23.70
CA ASP A 601 -20.79 -13.31 22.36
C ASP A 601 -19.64 -13.51 21.37
N ARG A 602 -18.39 -13.60 21.83
CA ARG A 602 -17.24 -13.92 20.95
C ARG A 602 -17.42 -15.26 20.21
N PRO A 603 -17.64 -16.41 20.88
CA PRO A 603 -17.94 -17.67 20.20
C PRO A 603 -19.39 -17.80 19.69
N ASN A 604 -20.39 -17.16 20.33
CA ASN A 604 -21.76 -17.20 19.83
C ASN A 604 -21.91 -16.47 18.49
N PHE A 605 -21.15 -15.38 18.28
CA PHE A 605 -21.14 -14.65 17.02
C PHE A 605 -20.54 -15.50 15.88
N VAL A 606 -19.43 -16.22 16.13
CA VAL A 606 -18.89 -17.22 15.18
C VAL A 606 -19.97 -18.25 14.80
N THR A 607 -20.68 -18.77 15.81
CA THR A 607 -21.72 -19.78 15.62
C THR A 607 -22.87 -19.23 14.76
N PHE A 608 -23.35 -18.02 15.05
CA PHE A 608 -24.39 -17.36 14.27
C PHE A 608 -23.96 -17.07 12.83
N ILE A 609 -22.75 -16.54 12.61
CA ILE A 609 -22.21 -16.27 11.27
C ILE A 609 -21.98 -17.56 10.49
N ALA A 610 -21.61 -18.67 11.14
CA ALA A 610 -21.52 -19.99 10.50
C ALA A 610 -22.91 -20.52 10.07
N GLU A 611 -23.91 -20.44 10.96
CA GLU A 611 -25.31 -20.82 10.65
C GLU A 611 -25.88 -19.97 9.50
N LEU A 612 -25.63 -18.65 9.51
CA LEU A 612 -26.07 -17.71 8.48
C LEU A 612 -25.37 -17.97 7.14
N SER A 613 -24.04 -18.08 7.14
CA SER A 613 -23.22 -18.38 5.96
C SER A 613 -23.63 -19.69 5.27
N ALA A 614 -23.87 -20.75 6.05
CA ALA A 614 -24.32 -22.04 5.53
C ALA A 614 -25.66 -21.91 4.78
N ASN A 615 -26.58 -21.07 5.24
CA ASN A 615 -27.86 -20.85 4.58
C ASN A 615 -27.77 -19.89 3.38
N MET A 616 -26.95 -18.84 3.46
CA MET A 616 -26.74 -17.88 2.37
C MET A 616 -26.00 -18.49 1.18
N ARG A 617 -24.99 -19.32 1.42
CA ARG A 617 -24.22 -20.00 0.35
C ARG A 617 -25.06 -20.93 -0.52
N MET A 618 -26.16 -21.50 0.00
CA MET A 618 -27.11 -22.29 -0.81
C MET A 618 -27.75 -21.49 -1.95
N TYR A 619 -27.81 -20.17 -1.84
CA TYR A 619 -28.40 -19.25 -2.82
C TYR A 619 -27.34 -18.40 -3.55
N GLY A 620 -26.05 -18.67 -3.34
CA GLY A 620 -24.95 -17.89 -3.95
C GLY A 620 -24.83 -16.44 -3.44
N LEU A 621 -25.36 -16.16 -2.25
CA LEU A 621 -25.38 -14.82 -1.67
C LEU A 621 -24.05 -14.46 -0.99
N VAL A 622 -23.62 -13.20 -1.13
CA VAL A 622 -22.42 -12.65 -0.50
C VAL A 622 -22.69 -12.29 0.97
N LEU A 623 -21.77 -12.64 1.87
CA LEU A 623 -21.83 -12.28 3.29
C LEU A 623 -20.57 -11.53 3.72
N THR A 624 -20.73 -10.27 4.12
CA THR A 624 -19.65 -9.43 4.67
C THR A 624 -19.94 -9.01 6.10
N LEU A 625 -18.90 -8.66 6.85
CA LEU A 625 -19.03 -8.04 8.17
C LEU A 625 -18.35 -6.67 8.18
N THR A 626 -19.02 -5.66 8.74
CA THR A 626 -18.36 -4.42 9.13
C THR A 626 -17.83 -4.55 10.57
N VAL A 627 -16.54 -4.26 10.76
CA VAL A 627 -15.79 -4.59 11.97
C VAL A 627 -14.95 -3.43 12.48
N ALA A 628 -14.62 -3.47 13.77
CA ALA A 628 -14.03 -2.35 14.52
C ALA A 628 -12.70 -1.81 13.95
N PRO A 629 -12.37 -0.53 14.23
CA PRO A 629 -11.09 0.05 13.82
C PRO A 629 -9.90 -0.67 14.43
N THR A 630 -9.79 -0.73 15.76
CA THR A 630 -8.51 -0.96 16.45
C THR A 630 -8.15 -2.44 16.62
N ASP A 631 -6.85 -2.70 16.81
CA ASP A 631 -6.25 -4.03 16.99
C ASP A 631 -6.20 -4.50 18.46
N ASP A 632 -6.78 -3.73 19.38
CA ASP A 632 -6.58 -3.82 20.82
C ASP A 632 -7.82 -4.35 21.58
N PHE A 633 -8.35 -3.62 22.58
CA PHE A 633 -9.59 -3.86 23.29
C PHE A 633 -10.75 -4.31 22.40
N PHE A 634 -10.92 -3.71 21.21
CA PHE A 634 -11.99 -4.11 20.29
C PHE A 634 -11.75 -5.48 19.66
N MET A 635 -10.50 -5.90 19.46
CA MET A 635 -10.14 -7.22 18.92
C MET A 635 -10.50 -8.38 19.87
N SER A 636 -10.65 -8.09 21.16
CA SER A 636 -11.21 -9.04 22.14
C SER A 636 -12.65 -9.48 21.80
N SER A 637 -13.39 -8.71 21.00
CA SER A 637 -14.74 -9.08 20.54
C SER A 637 -14.77 -10.11 19.41
N TYR A 638 -13.67 -10.33 18.68
CA TYR A 638 -13.66 -11.10 17.43
C TYR A 638 -12.74 -12.32 17.46
N ASP A 639 -13.31 -13.51 17.25
CA ASP A 639 -12.55 -14.72 16.93
C ASP A 639 -12.22 -14.77 15.43
N VAL A 640 -11.27 -13.92 15.04
CA VAL A 640 -10.88 -13.66 13.65
C VAL A 640 -10.58 -14.95 12.86
N PRO A 641 -9.74 -15.91 13.33
CA PRO A 641 -9.41 -17.12 12.56
C PRO A 641 -10.59 -18.05 12.27
N ASN A 642 -11.69 -17.93 13.03
CA ASN A 642 -12.92 -18.69 12.79
C ASN A 642 -13.95 -17.88 11.99
N LEU A 643 -14.10 -16.57 12.23
CA LEU A 643 -15.00 -15.70 11.46
C LEU A 643 -14.65 -15.69 9.95
N VAL A 644 -13.37 -15.57 9.60
CA VAL A 644 -12.90 -15.45 8.20
C VAL A 644 -13.19 -16.67 7.31
N ARG A 645 -13.61 -17.79 7.91
CA ARG A 645 -13.98 -19.03 7.20
C ARG A 645 -15.39 -18.94 6.59
N TYR A 646 -16.26 -18.14 7.21
CA TYR A 646 -17.69 -18.09 6.91
C TYR A 646 -18.09 -16.86 6.07
N VAL A 647 -17.28 -15.81 6.09
CA VAL A 647 -17.56 -14.54 5.40
C VAL A 647 -16.72 -14.41 4.13
N ASP A 648 -17.17 -13.62 3.18
CA ASP A 648 -16.43 -13.31 1.95
C ASP A 648 -15.40 -12.21 2.21
N TYR A 649 -15.82 -11.12 2.85
CA TYR A 649 -14.98 -9.95 3.17
C TYR A 649 -15.25 -9.39 4.58
N LEU A 650 -14.26 -8.69 5.12
CA LEU A 650 -14.32 -7.90 6.35
C LEU A 650 -14.06 -6.43 6.03
N HIS A 651 -15.04 -5.56 6.27
CA HIS A 651 -14.92 -4.11 6.14
C HIS A 651 -14.34 -3.53 7.43
N VAL A 652 -13.04 -3.25 7.46
CA VAL A 652 -12.35 -2.70 8.63
C VAL A 652 -12.55 -1.20 8.65
N THR A 653 -13.28 -0.67 9.64
CA THR A 653 -13.59 0.77 9.71
C THR A 653 -12.40 1.58 10.24
N ALA A 654 -11.36 1.78 9.43
CA ALA A 654 -10.13 2.49 9.81
C ALA A 654 -10.27 4.02 9.84
N PHE A 655 -11.39 4.50 10.39
CA PHE A 655 -11.78 5.91 10.51
C PHE A 655 -12.56 6.14 11.81
N ASN A 656 -12.90 7.40 12.12
CA ASN A 656 -13.36 7.84 13.45
C ASN A 656 -12.35 7.54 14.58
N LEU A 657 -11.04 7.55 14.26
CA LEU A 657 -9.96 7.21 15.18
C LEU A 657 -9.74 8.31 16.25
N HIS A 658 -9.98 9.56 15.86
CA HIS A 658 -9.90 10.74 16.72
C HIS A 658 -11.14 11.64 16.54
N ALA A 659 -11.63 12.20 17.65
CA ALA A 659 -12.77 13.11 17.66
C ALA A 659 -12.88 13.93 18.96
N PHE A 660 -13.97 14.69 19.10
CA PHE A 660 -14.25 15.58 20.23
C PHE A 660 -14.13 14.94 21.63
N TRP A 661 -14.23 13.61 21.76
CA TRP A 661 -14.09 12.90 23.04
C TRP A 661 -12.65 12.83 23.55
N ASP A 662 -11.65 13.06 22.69
CA ASP A 662 -10.22 13.03 23.05
C ASP A 662 -9.78 14.26 23.85
N GLY A 663 -10.58 15.34 23.83
CA GLY A 663 -10.20 16.64 24.41
C GLY A 663 -9.05 17.37 23.68
N LYS A 664 -8.56 16.79 22.58
CA LYS A 664 -7.54 17.34 21.68
C LYS A 664 -7.88 17.05 20.22
N THR A 665 -7.31 17.80 19.27
CA THR A 665 -7.41 17.49 17.84
C THR A 665 -6.60 16.24 17.48
N GLY A 666 -7.03 15.53 16.45
CA GLY A 666 -6.35 14.34 15.94
C GLY A 666 -6.92 13.96 14.58
N HIS A 667 -6.14 13.21 13.79
CA HIS A 667 -6.60 12.77 12.47
C HIS A 667 -7.58 11.60 12.60
N GLN A 668 -8.78 11.77 12.07
CA GLN A 668 -9.81 10.73 12.20
C GLN A 668 -9.55 9.46 11.38
N SER A 669 -8.64 9.50 10.39
CA SER A 669 -8.31 8.37 9.51
C SER A 669 -6.90 8.55 8.87
N ALA A 670 -5.91 8.97 9.66
CA ALA A 670 -4.51 9.04 9.18
C ALA A 670 -3.99 7.69 8.70
N ILE A 671 -3.18 7.65 7.64
CA ILE A 671 -2.57 6.40 7.19
C ILE A 671 -1.51 5.92 8.20
N ASN A 672 -0.69 6.85 8.69
CA ASN A 672 0.47 6.57 9.54
C ASN A 672 0.36 7.19 10.94
N ALA A 673 1.17 6.68 11.86
CA ALA A 673 1.40 7.30 13.16
C ALA A 673 2.08 8.69 13.03
N SER A 674 1.85 9.55 14.02
CA SER A 674 2.50 10.86 14.21
C SER A 674 3.94 10.75 14.72
N GLY A 675 4.30 9.63 15.35
CA GLY A 675 5.57 9.46 16.07
C GLY A 675 5.65 10.28 17.37
N ARG A 676 4.51 10.79 17.85
CA ARG A 676 4.37 11.64 19.06
C ARG A 676 3.31 11.12 20.01
N GLU A 677 2.88 9.87 19.83
CA GLU A 677 1.85 9.22 20.63
C GLU A 677 2.26 9.08 22.10
N GLY A 678 1.38 9.51 23.01
CA GLY A 678 1.63 9.45 24.45
C GLY A 678 1.33 8.08 25.07
N SER A 679 0.79 7.14 24.29
CA SER A 679 0.44 5.79 24.76
C SER A 679 0.43 4.76 23.63
N ASN A 680 0.53 3.48 24.00
CA ASN A 680 0.43 2.36 23.07
C ASN A 680 -0.93 2.33 22.34
N TYR A 681 -2.00 2.79 23.00
CA TYR A 681 -3.33 2.91 22.39
C TYR A 681 -3.33 3.95 21.26
N GLU A 682 -2.76 5.13 21.51
CA GLU A 682 -2.64 6.17 20.47
C GLU A 682 -1.80 5.71 19.28
N ALA A 683 -0.73 4.92 19.52
CA ALA A 683 0.12 4.36 18.47
C ALA A 683 -0.64 3.40 17.51
N GLN A 684 -1.83 2.94 17.90
CA GLN A 684 -2.71 2.07 17.11
C GLN A 684 -3.78 2.85 16.33
N LEU A 685 -3.92 4.17 16.53
CA LEU A 685 -4.95 5.03 15.91
C LEU A 685 -4.54 5.54 14.51
N ASN A 686 -4.12 4.62 13.64
CA ASN A 686 -3.82 4.88 12.23
C ASN A 686 -4.15 3.65 11.35
N VAL A 687 -4.38 3.87 10.06
CA VAL A 687 -4.81 2.81 9.12
C VAL A 687 -3.81 1.64 9.09
N ASP A 688 -2.50 1.89 9.07
CA ASP A 688 -1.56 0.78 8.93
C ASP A 688 -1.45 -0.09 10.19
N ALA A 689 -1.43 0.49 11.39
CA ALA A 689 -1.49 -0.29 12.63
C ALA A 689 -2.76 -1.15 12.70
N ILE A 690 -3.90 -0.57 12.32
CA ILE A 690 -5.22 -1.22 12.26
C ILE A 690 -5.21 -2.43 11.32
N ILE A 691 -4.83 -2.24 10.06
CA ILE A 691 -4.83 -3.30 9.05
C ILE A 691 -3.78 -4.36 9.39
N SER A 692 -2.60 -3.95 9.87
CA SER A 692 -1.57 -4.86 10.38
C SER A 692 -2.07 -5.72 11.55
N GLY A 693 -2.84 -5.13 12.46
CA GLY A 693 -3.44 -5.82 13.60
C GLY A 693 -4.47 -6.87 13.19
N TRP A 694 -5.35 -6.56 12.24
CA TRP A 694 -6.29 -7.54 11.67
C TRP A 694 -5.58 -8.70 10.98
N ILE A 695 -4.51 -8.43 10.22
CA ILE A 695 -3.68 -9.47 9.60
C ILE A 695 -3.01 -10.34 10.68
N LYS A 696 -2.42 -9.71 11.71
CA LYS A 696 -1.78 -10.38 12.86
C LYS A 696 -2.77 -11.23 13.68
N ALA A 697 -4.04 -10.82 13.76
CA ALA A 697 -5.12 -11.60 14.38
C ALA A 697 -5.56 -12.83 13.53
N GLY A 698 -5.03 -12.97 12.31
CA GLY A 698 -5.27 -14.12 11.43
C GLY A 698 -6.24 -13.86 10.27
N ALA A 699 -6.55 -12.60 9.95
CA ALA A 699 -7.32 -12.28 8.76
C ALA A 699 -6.46 -12.33 7.49
N PRO A 700 -6.88 -13.07 6.43
CA PRO A 700 -6.22 -12.98 5.13
C PRO A 700 -6.39 -11.57 4.55
N SER A 701 -5.31 -10.94 4.08
CA SER A 701 -5.35 -9.62 3.44
C SER A 701 -6.34 -9.60 2.26
N SER A 702 -6.39 -10.66 1.46
CA SER A 702 -7.33 -10.86 0.36
C SER A 702 -8.82 -10.97 0.75
N LYS A 703 -9.14 -10.90 2.05
CA LYS A 703 -10.50 -10.72 2.59
C LYS A 703 -10.72 -9.39 3.33
N LEU A 704 -9.65 -8.66 3.66
CA LEU A 704 -9.76 -7.37 4.32
C LEU A 704 -10.08 -6.28 3.29
N VAL A 705 -11.07 -5.45 3.60
CA VAL A 705 -11.44 -4.27 2.81
C VAL A 705 -11.20 -3.05 3.70
N LEU A 706 -10.42 -2.10 3.20
CA LEU A 706 -10.12 -0.86 3.92
C LEU A 706 -11.35 0.05 3.89
N GLY A 707 -11.99 0.25 5.05
CA GLY A 707 -13.02 1.26 5.24
C GLY A 707 -12.41 2.66 5.33
N ILE A 708 -12.99 3.61 4.60
CA ILE A 708 -12.67 5.04 4.64
C ILE A 708 -13.95 5.85 4.83
N SER A 709 -13.82 7.09 5.34
CA SER A 709 -14.98 7.95 5.66
C SER A 709 -15.21 9.03 4.61
N SER A 710 -16.46 9.21 4.20
CA SER A 710 -16.90 10.42 3.47
C SER A 710 -17.14 11.61 4.40
N ASN A 711 -17.23 11.36 5.71
CA ASN A 711 -17.55 12.36 6.71
C ASN A 711 -16.25 12.88 7.32
N ALA A 712 -16.22 14.19 7.52
CA ALA A 712 -15.22 14.95 8.24
C ALA A 712 -15.59 15.10 9.72
N VAL A 713 -14.62 14.99 10.63
CA VAL A 713 -14.82 15.16 12.07
C VAL A 713 -14.42 16.56 12.48
N THR A 714 -15.36 17.31 13.07
CA THR A 714 -15.20 18.73 13.41
C THR A 714 -14.98 18.94 14.91
N PHE A 715 -14.06 19.84 15.23
CA PHE A 715 -13.61 20.19 16.57
C PHE A 715 -13.74 21.69 16.80
N LYS A 716 -14.04 22.07 18.04
CA LYS A 716 -13.93 23.44 18.54
C LYS A 716 -12.60 23.58 19.25
N LEU A 717 -11.71 24.41 18.76
CA LEU A 717 -10.43 24.72 19.42
C LEU A 717 -10.67 25.49 20.73
N TYR A 718 -9.80 25.26 21.71
CA TYR A 718 -9.77 26.04 22.95
C TYR A 718 -9.20 27.44 22.72
N ASP A 719 -8.10 27.54 21.95
CA ASP A 719 -7.52 28.77 21.43
C ASP A 719 -7.41 28.65 19.90
N GLU A 720 -7.83 29.67 19.15
CA GLU A 720 -7.77 29.69 17.68
C GLU A 720 -6.35 29.87 17.11
N LYS A 721 -5.41 30.35 17.96
CA LYS A 721 -4.00 30.50 17.61
C LYS A 721 -3.25 29.18 17.61
N ASP A 722 -3.75 28.18 18.34
CA ASP A 722 -3.18 26.84 18.43
C ASP A 722 -4.06 25.87 17.64
N ASN A 723 -3.67 25.62 16.38
CA ASN A 723 -4.50 24.98 15.35
C ASN A 723 -3.85 23.74 14.71
N GLY A 724 -2.77 23.22 15.30
CA GLY A 724 -2.11 21.99 14.87
C GLY A 724 -2.86 20.71 15.21
N VAL A 725 -2.17 19.58 15.05
CA VAL A 725 -2.61 18.25 15.50
C VAL A 725 -2.20 18.06 16.97
N GLY A 726 -3.08 17.48 17.78
CA GLY A 726 -2.85 17.25 19.22
C GLY A 726 -3.16 18.45 20.12
N VAL A 727 -3.65 19.57 19.56
CA VAL A 727 -3.95 20.81 20.30
C VAL A 727 -5.26 20.71 21.05
N ARG A 728 -5.44 21.50 22.12
CA ARG A 728 -6.58 21.35 23.03
C ARG A 728 -7.92 21.71 22.37
N ALA A 729 -8.87 20.78 22.41
CA ALA A 729 -10.24 20.98 21.95
C ALA A 729 -11.19 21.32 23.12
N ALA A 730 -12.07 22.29 22.91
CA ALA A 730 -13.15 22.67 23.79
C ALA A 730 -14.45 21.86 23.57
N GLY A 731 -14.50 21.02 22.54
CA GLY A 731 -15.63 20.12 22.25
C GLY A 731 -15.88 19.91 20.76
N ARG A 732 -17.13 19.56 20.42
CA ARG A 732 -17.61 19.38 19.04
C ARG A 732 -17.50 20.67 18.23
N GLY A 733 -17.08 20.56 16.98
CA GLY A 733 -17.16 21.65 16.01
C GLY A 733 -18.59 21.89 15.52
N GLU A 734 -18.77 22.93 14.72
CA GLU A 734 -20.06 23.22 14.06
C GLU A 734 -20.55 22.02 13.22
N PRO A 735 -21.89 21.81 13.17
CA PRO A 735 -22.51 20.83 12.30
C PRO A 735 -22.50 21.31 10.84
N GLY A 736 -22.46 20.37 9.90
CA GLY A 736 -22.72 20.71 8.50
C GLY A 736 -24.17 21.15 8.24
N PRO A 737 -24.43 22.00 7.22
CA PRO A 737 -25.75 22.54 6.91
C PRO A 737 -26.81 21.51 6.48
N TYR A 738 -26.39 20.31 6.06
CA TYR A 738 -27.21 19.19 5.62
C TYR A 738 -27.11 17.96 6.55
N THR A 739 -25.95 17.73 7.17
CA THR A 739 -25.73 16.65 8.16
C THR A 739 -26.29 17.02 9.53
N THR A 740 -26.34 18.31 9.87
CA THR A 740 -27.00 18.89 11.07
C THR A 740 -26.54 18.32 12.42
N THR A 741 -25.43 17.57 12.45
CA THR A 741 -24.95 16.82 13.61
C THR A 741 -23.65 17.44 14.13
N GLU A 742 -23.65 17.95 15.36
CA GLU A 742 -22.46 18.60 15.94
C GLU A 742 -21.25 17.67 15.97
N GLY A 743 -20.10 18.16 15.53
CA GLY A 743 -18.87 17.38 15.40
C GLY A 743 -18.72 16.64 14.07
N ILE A 744 -19.67 16.78 13.12
CA ILE A 744 -19.66 16.11 11.83
C ILE A 744 -19.99 17.08 10.70
N MET A 745 -19.22 17.00 9.61
CA MET A 745 -19.59 17.47 8.27
C MET A 745 -19.41 16.30 7.29
N SER A 746 -20.12 16.32 6.16
CA SER A 746 -19.80 15.48 5.00
C SER A 746 -18.72 16.13 4.13
N PHE A 747 -18.07 15.34 3.26
CA PHE A 747 -17.07 15.86 2.32
C PHE A 747 -17.67 16.93 1.41
N GLN A 748 -18.90 16.74 0.94
CA GLN A 748 -19.60 17.75 0.14
C GLN A 748 -19.68 19.10 0.89
N GLU A 749 -20.19 19.10 2.12
CA GLU A 749 -20.34 20.31 2.93
C GLU A 749 -18.99 20.98 3.22
N LEU A 750 -17.99 20.19 3.64
CA LEU A 750 -16.65 20.71 3.90
C LEU A 750 -15.98 21.25 2.64
N CYS A 751 -16.17 20.60 1.49
CA CYS A 751 -15.56 21.05 0.25
C CYS A 751 -16.19 22.37 -0.23
N VAL A 752 -17.52 22.51 -0.16
CA VAL A 752 -18.21 23.78 -0.45
C VAL A 752 -17.78 24.88 0.53
N ALA A 753 -17.70 24.57 1.83
CA ALA A 753 -17.21 25.52 2.83
C ALA A 753 -15.76 25.93 2.59
N LYS A 754 -14.86 25.01 2.20
CA LYS A 754 -13.46 25.34 1.87
C LYS A 754 -13.35 26.39 0.76
N GLU A 755 -14.13 26.25 -0.31
CA GLU A 755 -14.11 27.18 -1.46
C GLU A 755 -14.75 28.55 -1.13
N GLN A 756 -15.77 28.59 -0.25
CA GLN A 756 -16.53 29.81 0.03
C GLN A 756 -16.03 30.63 1.22
N ASP A 757 -15.43 29.97 2.21
CA ASP A 757 -15.44 30.47 3.59
C ASP A 757 -14.03 30.72 4.18
N GLY A 758 -12.98 30.64 3.37
CA GLY A 758 -11.61 31.02 3.77
C GLY A 758 -10.92 30.05 4.73
N TRP A 759 -11.14 28.74 4.55
CA TRP A 759 -10.50 27.70 5.36
C TRP A 759 -9.03 27.49 4.94
N THR A 760 -8.12 27.46 5.91
CA THR A 760 -6.74 27.02 5.69
C THR A 760 -6.69 25.49 5.69
N THR A 761 -6.25 24.88 4.60
CA THR A 761 -6.05 23.42 4.50
C THR A 761 -4.58 23.06 4.67
N ILE A 762 -4.31 22.04 5.49
CA ILE A 762 -2.95 21.59 5.82
C ILE A 762 -2.87 20.07 5.63
N LEU A 763 -1.86 19.64 4.87
CA LEU A 763 -1.46 18.23 4.79
C LEU A 763 -0.47 17.93 5.91
N ASP A 764 -0.84 17.04 6.81
CA ASP A 764 0.11 16.38 7.69
C ASP A 764 0.88 15.33 6.89
N ARG A 765 2.14 15.63 6.58
CA ARG A 765 2.99 14.76 5.76
C ARG A 765 3.51 13.54 6.52
N THR A 766 3.56 13.60 7.85
CA THR A 766 3.98 12.47 8.70
C THR A 766 2.86 11.44 8.75
N GLN A 767 1.67 11.88 9.13
CA GLN A 767 0.50 11.01 9.29
C GLN A 767 -0.20 10.66 7.97
N GLN A 768 0.11 11.40 6.90
CA GLN A 768 -0.59 11.34 5.61
C GLN A 768 -2.10 11.51 5.81
N GLY A 769 -2.47 12.63 6.43
CA GLY A 769 -3.86 13.01 6.71
C GLY A 769 -4.08 14.50 6.47
N TYR A 770 -5.28 14.87 6.01
CA TYR A 770 -5.65 16.27 5.88
C TYR A 770 -6.40 16.76 7.11
N TYR A 771 -6.08 18.00 7.48
CA TYR A 771 -6.96 18.81 8.30
C TYR A 771 -7.14 20.19 7.67
N ALA A 772 -8.17 20.90 8.13
CA ALA A 772 -8.37 22.30 7.81
C ALA A 772 -8.81 23.06 9.07
N HIS A 773 -8.61 24.37 9.08
CA HIS A 773 -9.07 25.22 10.18
C HIS A 773 -9.53 26.60 9.71
N LYS A 774 -10.44 27.21 10.48
CA LYS A 774 -10.99 28.55 10.28
C LYS A 774 -11.32 29.15 11.65
N GLY A 775 -10.55 30.14 12.10
CA GLY A 775 -10.65 30.66 13.47
C GLY A 775 -10.56 29.51 14.48
N ARG A 776 -11.56 29.39 15.35
CA ARG A 776 -11.67 28.29 16.34
C ARG A 776 -12.22 26.96 15.82
N TRP A 777 -12.50 26.81 14.53
CA TRP A 777 -12.97 25.55 13.96
C TRP A 777 -11.82 24.78 13.34
N TRP A 778 -11.76 23.49 13.63
CA TRP A 778 -10.74 22.57 13.12
C TRP A 778 -11.42 21.28 12.65
N VAL A 779 -10.97 20.70 11.54
CA VAL A 779 -11.63 19.55 10.93
C VAL A 779 -10.62 18.59 10.32
N SER A 780 -10.73 17.29 10.64
CA SER A 780 -9.96 16.22 9.98
C SER A 780 -10.84 15.42 9.01
N TYR A 781 -10.29 15.10 7.85
CA TYR A 781 -11.03 14.48 6.74
C TYR A 781 -10.09 13.80 5.76
N ASP A 782 -10.66 12.91 4.95
CA ASP A 782 -10.03 12.37 3.76
C ASP A 782 -10.27 13.32 2.57
N ASP A 783 -9.20 13.88 2.00
CA ASP A 783 -9.23 14.62 0.72
C ASP A 783 -8.73 13.71 -0.42
N LEU A 784 -9.01 14.11 -1.67
CA LEU A 784 -8.78 13.31 -2.87
C LEU A 784 -7.38 12.66 -2.96
N PRO A 785 -6.25 13.36 -2.64
CA PRO A 785 -4.92 12.76 -2.71
C PRO A 785 -4.70 11.66 -1.65
N ILE A 786 -5.29 11.79 -0.47
CA ILE A 786 -5.18 10.76 0.59
C ILE A 786 -6.07 9.56 0.26
N VAL A 787 -7.25 9.77 -0.34
CA VAL A 787 -8.08 8.66 -0.85
C VAL A 787 -7.37 7.89 -1.97
N LEU A 788 -6.71 8.59 -2.90
CA LEU A 788 -5.88 7.98 -3.94
C LEU A 788 -4.75 7.14 -3.31
N LEU A 789 -4.05 7.70 -2.32
CA LEU A 789 -2.98 7.03 -1.59
C LEU A 789 -3.47 5.82 -0.78
N LYS A 790 -4.67 5.88 -0.20
CA LYS A 790 -5.32 4.71 0.43
C LYS A 790 -5.66 3.62 -0.57
N GLY A 791 -5.98 3.97 -1.82
CA GLY A 791 -6.04 3.03 -2.95
C GLY A 791 -4.72 2.31 -3.20
N ALA A 792 -3.63 3.06 -3.35
CA ALA A 792 -2.29 2.50 -3.52
C ALA A 792 -1.86 1.65 -2.31
N TYR A 793 -2.20 2.06 -1.09
CA TYR A 793 -2.01 1.28 0.14
C TYR A 793 -2.79 -0.04 0.11
N ALA A 794 -4.05 -0.03 -0.32
CA ALA A 794 -4.85 -1.26 -0.43
C ALA A 794 -4.27 -2.24 -1.46
N ILE A 795 -3.71 -1.75 -2.57
CA ILE A 795 -2.93 -2.57 -3.50
C ILE A 795 -1.66 -3.10 -2.83
N SER A 796 -0.88 -2.24 -2.18
CA SER A 796 0.44 -2.59 -1.63
C SER A 796 0.39 -3.60 -0.49
N ARG A 797 -0.70 -3.62 0.29
CA ARG A 797 -0.97 -4.63 1.33
C ARG A 797 -1.77 -5.84 0.83
N SER A 798 -2.04 -5.93 -0.48
CA SER A 798 -2.83 -6.99 -1.12
C SER A 798 -4.20 -7.19 -0.46
N LEU A 799 -4.91 -6.08 -0.23
CA LEU A 799 -6.26 -6.07 0.34
C LEU A 799 -7.31 -6.48 -0.72
N ALA A 800 -8.51 -6.87 -0.29
CA ALA A 800 -9.62 -7.13 -1.20
C ALA A 800 -10.13 -5.87 -1.92
N GLY A 801 -9.92 -4.68 -1.34
CA GLY A 801 -10.33 -3.40 -1.90
C GLY A 801 -10.64 -2.34 -0.84
N ILE A 802 -11.53 -1.39 -1.17
CA ILE A 802 -11.93 -0.25 -0.31
C ILE A 802 -13.45 -0.18 -0.16
N ALA A 803 -13.89 0.30 1.02
CA ALA A 803 -15.27 0.60 1.34
C ALA A 803 -15.43 2.08 1.73
N LEU A 804 -16.34 2.83 1.08
CA LEU A 804 -16.64 4.22 1.44
C LEU A 804 -17.87 4.29 2.34
N PHE A 805 -17.69 4.85 3.53
CA PHE A 805 -18.70 5.05 4.58
C PHE A 805 -18.97 6.56 4.77
N ASN A 806 -19.98 7.16 4.16
CA ASN A 806 -20.97 6.58 3.28
C ASN A 806 -20.98 7.37 1.96
N ALA A 807 -21.27 6.71 0.85
CA ALA A 807 -21.25 7.35 -0.45
C ALA A 807 -22.27 8.52 -0.58
N GLU A 808 -23.30 8.63 0.27
CA GLU A 808 -24.15 9.84 0.30
C GLU A 808 -23.49 11.11 0.87
N GLY A 809 -22.31 11.00 1.49
CA GLY A 809 -21.54 12.14 2.00
C GLY A 809 -20.49 12.67 1.00
N ASP A 810 -20.29 11.94 -0.11
CA ASP A 810 -19.51 12.38 -1.26
C ASP A 810 -20.36 13.34 -2.13
N ASP A 811 -19.71 14.17 -2.94
CA ASP A 811 -20.39 15.21 -3.72
C ASP A 811 -21.00 14.66 -5.02
N ALA A 812 -22.13 13.96 -4.88
CA ALA A 812 -22.84 13.36 -6.01
C ALA A 812 -23.31 14.36 -7.07
N VAL A 813 -23.58 15.62 -6.69
CA VAL A 813 -24.19 16.65 -7.55
C VAL A 813 -23.19 17.70 -8.05
N ASN A 814 -21.90 17.53 -7.77
CA ASN A 814 -20.82 18.45 -8.18
C ASN A 814 -21.05 19.89 -7.67
N GLU A 815 -21.48 20.04 -6.42
CA GLU A 815 -21.65 21.33 -5.75
C GLU A 815 -20.30 22.03 -5.48
N CYS A 816 -19.22 21.26 -5.30
CA CYS A 816 -17.88 21.78 -5.05
C CYS A 816 -17.01 21.95 -6.32
N GLY A 817 -17.56 21.66 -7.52
CA GLY A 817 -16.86 21.86 -8.80
C GLY A 817 -15.79 20.81 -9.15
N LYS A 818 -15.70 19.69 -8.40
CA LYS A 818 -14.70 18.62 -8.57
C LYS A 818 -15.20 17.39 -9.34
N GLY A 819 -16.35 17.50 -10.01
CA GLY A 819 -17.05 16.39 -10.67
C GLY A 819 -18.04 15.70 -9.72
N SER A 820 -18.82 14.77 -10.24
CA SER A 820 -19.71 13.93 -9.43
C SER A 820 -18.93 12.83 -8.73
N TYR A 821 -19.22 12.59 -7.44
CA TYR A 821 -18.60 11.53 -6.63
C TYR A 821 -17.04 11.55 -6.64
N PRO A 822 -16.40 12.69 -6.33
CA PRO A 822 -14.95 12.82 -6.44
C PRO A 822 -14.18 11.89 -5.48
N LEU A 823 -14.70 11.55 -4.29
CA LEU A 823 -14.05 10.57 -3.41
C LEU A 823 -14.13 9.16 -4.02
N LEU A 824 -15.30 8.70 -4.49
CA LEU A 824 -15.41 7.39 -5.14
C LEU A 824 -14.57 7.30 -6.43
N ARG A 825 -14.45 8.38 -7.20
CA ARG A 825 -13.55 8.43 -8.36
C ARG A 825 -12.08 8.29 -7.92
N SER A 826 -11.68 8.96 -6.84
CA SER A 826 -10.34 8.82 -6.25
C SER A 826 -10.07 7.40 -5.72
N VAL A 827 -11.08 6.74 -5.13
CA VAL A 827 -10.99 5.31 -4.74
C VAL A 827 -10.76 4.42 -5.96
N ASN A 828 -11.53 4.60 -7.03
CA ASN A 828 -11.39 3.80 -8.23
C ASN A 828 -10.04 4.03 -8.91
N ALA A 829 -9.60 5.29 -9.03
CA ALA A 829 -8.29 5.65 -9.56
C ALA A 829 -7.16 5.01 -8.74
N GLY A 830 -7.19 5.13 -7.42
CA GLY A 830 -6.16 4.56 -6.53
C GLY A 830 -6.13 3.03 -6.51
N LEU A 831 -7.25 2.38 -6.86
CA LEU A 831 -7.33 0.92 -7.07
C LEU A 831 -7.07 0.50 -8.52
N ASN A 832 -6.61 1.41 -9.40
CA ASN A 832 -6.41 1.19 -10.83
C ASN A 832 -7.65 0.63 -11.57
N ARG A 833 -8.85 0.98 -11.10
CA ARG A 833 -10.14 0.62 -11.71
C ARG A 833 -10.57 1.69 -12.71
N LYS A 834 -10.72 1.28 -13.97
CA LYS A 834 -11.32 2.13 -15.01
C LYS A 834 -12.82 2.27 -14.77
N VAL A 835 -13.30 3.51 -14.70
CA VAL A 835 -14.71 3.88 -14.60
C VAL A 835 -15.06 4.87 -15.73
N PRO A 836 -16.34 5.06 -16.09
CA PRO A 836 -16.72 5.99 -17.16
C PRO A 836 -16.40 7.45 -16.83
N ASP A 837 -15.88 8.16 -17.84
CA ASP A 837 -15.68 9.61 -17.83
C ASP A 837 -17.03 10.36 -17.84
N GLU A 838 -17.06 11.56 -17.25
CA GLU A 838 -18.32 12.32 -17.07
C GLU A 838 -18.90 12.86 -18.38
N SER A 839 -18.11 12.89 -19.46
CA SER A 839 -18.47 13.42 -20.77
C SER A 839 -19.54 12.60 -21.53
N GLY A 840 -19.94 11.43 -21.02
CA GLY A 840 -20.98 10.58 -21.61
C GLY A 840 -22.42 10.87 -21.17
N ALA A 841 -22.65 11.71 -20.16
CA ALA A 841 -23.99 12.00 -19.63
C ALA A 841 -24.65 13.19 -20.35
N THR A 842 -25.65 12.90 -21.20
CA THR A 842 -26.43 13.93 -21.89
C THR A 842 -27.04 14.92 -20.91
N THR A 843 -26.70 16.21 -21.05
CA THR A 843 -27.13 17.30 -20.17
C THR A 843 -28.62 17.63 -20.32
N THR A 844 -29.49 16.87 -19.64
CA THR A 844 -30.84 17.34 -19.31
C THR A 844 -30.78 18.41 -18.24
N VAL A 845 -30.43 19.64 -18.65
CA VAL A 845 -30.54 20.84 -17.83
C VAL A 845 -32.02 21.03 -17.48
N LYS A 846 -32.36 20.81 -16.20
CA LYS A 846 -33.69 21.13 -15.67
C LYS A 846 -33.73 22.65 -15.41
N PRO A 847 -34.74 23.40 -15.89
CA PRO A 847 -34.65 24.87 -15.88
C PRO A 847 -34.65 25.47 -14.47
N THR A 848 -33.61 26.23 -14.14
CA THR A 848 -33.55 27.06 -12.93
C THR A 848 -34.47 28.27 -13.11
N ILE A 849 -35.54 28.35 -12.32
CA ILE A 849 -36.39 29.55 -12.25
C ILE A 849 -35.72 30.57 -11.33
N THR A 850 -35.15 31.62 -11.92
CA THR A 850 -34.58 32.75 -11.18
C THR A 850 -35.70 33.65 -10.64
N THR A 851 -36.02 33.54 -9.35
CA THR A 851 -36.97 34.44 -8.68
C THR A 851 -36.29 35.74 -8.23
N THR A 852 -36.30 36.75 -9.09
CA THR A 852 -36.02 38.14 -8.68
C THR A 852 -37.22 38.70 -7.91
N LYS A 853 -37.02 39.17 -6.67
CA LYS A 853 -38.05 39.88 -5.91
C LYS A 853 -38.30 41.27 -6.53
N THR A 854 -39.55 41.59 -6.83
CA THR A 854 -40.02 42.98 -6.92
C THR A 854 -41.46 43.08 -6.41
N THR A 855 -41.77 44.21 -5.77
CA THR A 855 -42.93 44.42 -4.91
C THR A 855 -44.19 44.82 -5.71
N THR A 856 -45.36 44.66 -5.08
CA THR A 856 -46.57 45.55 -5.16
C THR A 856 -47.87 44.94 -5.72
N SER A 857 -48.79 44.62 -4.78
CA SER A 857 -50.23 44.93 -4.76
C SER A 857 -51.27 44.38 -5.79
N THR A 858 -52.26 43.71 -5.19
CA THR A 858 -53.74 43.79 -5.45
C THR A 858 -54.45 43.13 -6.65
N THR A 859 -55.38 42.22 -6.25
CA THR A 859 -56.79 42.01 -6.68
C THR A 859 -57.20 41.16 -7.90
N MET A 860 -58.06 40.18 -7.55
CA MET A 860 -59.28 39.69 -8.23
C MET A 860 -59.23 38.68 -9.39
N ALA A 861 -59.95 37.57 -9.17
CA ALA A 861 -60.52 36.63 -10.14
C ALA A 861 -61.85 37.21 -10.75
N PRO A 862 -62.65 36.55 -11.64
CA PRO A 862 -62.76 35.08 -11.85
C PRO A 862 -63.07 34.54 -13.28
N SER A 863 -63.05 33.19 -13.40
CA SER A 863 -63.82 32.26 -14.28
C SER A 863 -63.89 32.50 -15.82
N THR A 864 -63.77 31.48 -16.69
CA THR A 864 -64.75 30.37 -16.86
C THR A 864 -64.25 29.22 -17.76
N THR A 865 -64.89 28.05 -17.60
CA THR A 865 -65.08 26.85 -18.49
C THR A 865 -64.50 26.82 -19.93
N THR A 866 -64.12 25.65 -20.49
CA THR A 866 -65.05 24.56 -20.91
C THR A 866 -64.37 23.17 -21.16
N LYS A 867 -65.19 22.11 -21.26
CA LYS A 867 -64.91 20.65 -21.28
C LYS A 867 -64.14 20.07 -22.48
N ALA A 868 -63.60 18.85 -22.26
CA ALA A 868 -63.13 17.87 -23.26
C ALA A 868 -64.25 17.09 -23.99
N PRO A 869 -63.90 16.30 -25.02
CA PRO A 869 -64.41 14.91 -25.13
C PRO A 869 -63.37 13.85 -25.56
N THR A 870 -63.76 12.57 -25.57
CA THR A 870 -62.88 11.38 -25.54
C THR A 870 -63.28 10.29 -26.56
N THR A 871 -62.30 9.60 -27.19
CA THR A 871 -62.35 8.20 -27.74
C THR A 871 -63.35 7.87 -28.90
N THR A 872 -63.23 6.83 -29.77
CA THR A 872 -62.34 5.63 -29.89
C THR A 872 -62.29 5.04 -31.34
N THR A 873 -61.35 4.08 -31.56
CA THR A 873 -61.31 2.95 -32.55
C THR A 873 -60.85 3.22 -34.01
N LYS A 874 -60.23 2.30 -34.78
CA LYS A 874 -60.20 0.81 -34.79
C LYS A 874 -58.91 0.22 -35.45
N ALA A 875 -58.75 -1.12 -35.49
CA ALA A 875 -57.55 -1.88 -35.91
C ALA A 875 -57.47 -2.28 -37.42
N PRO A 876 -56.34 -2.88 -37.89
CA PRO A 876 -56.29 -3.74 -39.08
C PRO A 876 -55.49 -5.07 -38.93
N THR A 877 -55.59 -5.97 -39.94
CA THR A 877 -55.07 -7.36 -39.93
C THR A 877 -54.51 -7.80 -41.31
N THR A 878 -53.42 -8.59 -41.37
CA THR A 878 -53.05 -9.65 -42.41
C THR A 878 -53.02 -9.32 -43.94
N THR A 879 -52.23 -9.90 -44.88
CA THR A 879 -51.11 -10.89 -44.96
C THR A 879 -50.38 -10.72 -46.31
N THR A 880 -49.13 -11.23 -46.52
CA THR A 880 -48.73 -12.12 -47.66
C THR A 880 -47.26 -12.59 -47.60
N LYS A 881 -46.93 -13.70 -48.30
CA LYS A 881 -45.62 -14.39 -48.39
C LYS A 881 -45.37 -14.83 -49.85
N PRO A 882 -44.13 -14.90 -50.38
CA PRO A 882 -43.34 -16.15 -50.45
C PRO A 882 -41.84 -15.93 -50.10
N THR A 883 -41.01 -16.91 -49.70
CA THR A 883 -40.49 -18.08 -50.45
C THR A 883 -39.83 -19.10 -49.49
N THR A 884 -39.46 -20.31 -49.95
CA THR A 884 -38.97 -21.46 -49.16
C THR A 884 -38.29 -22.47 -50.12
N THR A 885 -37.27 -23.31 -49.83
CA THR A 885 -36.54 -23.72 -48.58
C THR A 885 -35.18 -24.38 -48.95
N THR A 886 -34.11 -24.30 -48.13
CA THR A 886 -33.16 -25.45 -48.01
C THR A 886 -32.44 -25.58 -46.66
N THR A 887 -32.31 -26.82 -46.21
CA THR A 887 -31.96 -27.36 -44.89
C THR A 887 -30.47 -27.34 -44.51
N LYS A 888 -30.21 -27.24 -43.19
CA LYS A 888 -29.19 -28.06 -42.51
C LYS A 888 -29.76 -28.67 -41.22
N LYS A 889 -29.34 -29.90 -40.92
CA LYS A 889 -29.84 -30.79 -39.86
C LYS A 889 -29.36 -30.32 -38.46
N PRO A 890 -30.13 -30.53 -37.38
CA PRO A 890 -29.63 -30.29 -36.02
C PRO A 890 -28.60 -31.36 -35.65
N THR A 891 -27.44 -30.96 -35.13
CA THR A 891 -26.55 -31.86 -34.41
C THR A 891 -26.81 -31.69 -32.91
N GLU A 892 -27.21 -32.80 -32.31
CA GLU A 892 -27.47 -33.03 -30.90
C GLU A 892 -26.39 -32.43 -29.98
N ALA A 893 -26.77 -31.53 -29.09
CA ALA A 893 -25.88 -31.02 -28.04
C ALA A 893 -25.97 -31.96 -26.83
N THR A 894 -24.87 -32.64 -26.53
CA THR A 894 -24.79 -33.56 -25.39
C THR A 894 -25.07 -32.82 -24.08
N PRO A 895 -25.95 -33.32 -23.19
CA PRO A 895 -26.13 -32.72 -21.87
C PRO A 895 -24.82 -32.82 -21.07
N PRO A 896 -24.51 -31.83 -20.21
CA PRO A 896 -23.26 -31.82 -19.45
C PRO A 896 -23.18 -33.03 -18.50
N PRO A 897 -22.01 -33.69 -18.39
CA PRO A 897 -21.85 -34.84 -17.51
C PRO A 897 -22.00 -34.44 -16.03
N MET A 898 -22.66 -35.30 -15.26
CA MET A 898 -22.97 -35.10 -13.83
C MET A 898 -21.70 -34.95 -12.96
N PRO A 899 -21.79 -34.26 -11.81
CA PRO A 899 -20.73 -34.30 -10.80
C PRO A 899 -20.57 -35.73 -10.25
N GLN A 900 -19.34 -36.24 -10.24
CA GLN A 900 -19.03 -37.60 -9.77
C GLN A 900 -19.16 -37.79 -8.24
N TYR A 901 -19.55 -36.75 -7.50
CA TYR A 901 -19.58 -36.72 -6.03
C TYR A 901 -20.79 -35.95 -5.49
N CYS A 902 -21.40 -36.46 -4.42
CA CYS A 902 -22.42 -35.74 -3.67
C CYS A 902 -21.82 -34.52 -2.93
N PRO A 903 -22.46 -33.34 -2.98
CA PRO A 903 -21.97 -32.14 -2.29
C PRO A 903 -22.18 -32.18 -0.76
N SER A 904 -23.11 -33.00 -0.25
CA SER A 904 -23.39 -33.15 1.19
C SER A 904 -24.16 -34.44 1.52
N LYS A 905 -24.34 -34.73 2.81
CA LYS A 905 -25.26 -35.77 3.32
C LYS A 905 -26.71 -35.31 3.13
N GLY A 906 -27.52 -36.08 2.40
CA GLY A 906 -28.92 -35.74 2.16
C GLY A 906 -29.48 -36.36 0.89
N TYR A 907 -30.45 -35.67 0.29
CA TYR A 907 -31.02 -36.02 -1.02
C TYR A 907 -30.67 -34.93 -2.04
N VAL A 908 -30.39 -35.35 -3.28
CA VAL A 908 -30.07 -34.47 -4.42
C VAL A 908 -30.94 -34.90 -5.59
N ARG A 909 -31.61 -33.97 -6.26
CA ARG A 909 -32.43 -34.26 -7.44
C ARG A 909 -31.54 -34.34 -8.68
N ASP A 910 -31.87 -35.22 -9.62
CA ASP A 910 -31.19 -35.24 -10.91
C ASP A 910 -31.44 -33.90 -11.66
N PRO A 911 -30.40 -33.27 -12.25
CA PRO A 911 -30.53 -31.98 -12.92
C PRO A 911 -31.20 -32.09 -14.31
N SER A 912 -31.41 -33.30 -14.84
CA SER A 912 -32.00 -33.57 -16.16
C SER A 912 -33.36 -34.27 -16.09
N ASP A 913 -33.68 -34.93 -14.97
CA ASP A 913 -34.99 -35.57 -14.75
C ASP A 913 -35.48 -35.38 -13.30
N CYS A 914 -36.48 -34.52 -13.10
CA CYS A 914 -37.02 -34.26 -11.77
C CYS A 914 -37.77 -35.43 -11.12
N ALA A 915 -38.08 -36.51 -11.85
CA ALA A 915 -38.59 -37.75 -11.26
C ALA A 915 -37.46 -38.57 -10.61
N ILE A 916 -36.19 -38.25 -10.86
CA ILE A 916 -35.02 -38.97 -10.38
C ILE A 916 -34.35 -38.21 -9.24
N TYR A 917 -33.90 -38.94 -8.21
CA TYR A 917 -33.13 -38.38 -7.11
C TYR A 917 -32.10 -39.37 -6.56
N TYR A 918 -31.12 -38.82 -5.87
CA TYR A 918 -29.98 -39.51 -5.30
C TYR A 918 -29.97 -39.32 -3.79
N ARG A 919 -29.75 -40.40 -3.04
CA ARG A 919 -29.54 -40.37 -1.59
C ARG A 919 -28.05 -40.53 -1.29
N CYS A 920 -27.48 -39.54 -0.63
CA CYS A 920 -26.08 -39.47 -0.25
C CYS A 920 -25.91 -39.84 1.23
N ILE A 921 -25.43 -41.05 1.51
CA ILE A 921 -25.26 -41.58 2.87
C ILE A 921 -23.77 -41.57 3.25
N PRO A 922 -23.37 -41.10 4.45
CA PRO A 922 -21.97 -41.13 4.88
C PRO A 922 -21.46 -42.55 5.07
N ASN A 923 -20.26 -42.81 4.56
CA ASN A 923 -19.51 -44.05 4.76
C ASN A 923 -18.04 -43.69 5.04
N GLY A 924 -17.75 -43.36 6.31
CA GLY A 924 -16.47 -42.78 6.71
C GLY A 924 -16.29 -41.37 6.15
N LEU A 925 -15.13 -41.10 5.53
CA LEU A 925 -14.79 -39.81 4.90
C LEU A 925 -15.43 -39.60 3.52
N PHE A 926 -16.19 -40.57 2.99
CA PHE A 926 -16.79 -40.53 1.66
C PHE A 926 -18.32 -40.68 1.74
N LEU A 927 -19.02 -40.29 0.67
CA LEU A 927 -20.48 -40.41 0.54
C LEU A 927 -20.82 -41.54 -0.43
N THR A 928 -21.59 -42.53 0.02
CA THR A 928 -22.17 -43.58 -0.83
C THR A 928 -23.47 -43.07 -1.45
N VAL A 929 -23.60 -43.20 -2.77
CA VAL A 929 -24.71 -42.65 -3.55
C VAL A 929 -25.66 -43.75 -3.99
N TRP A 930 -26.96 -43.57 -3.74
CA TRP A 930 -28.01 -44.47 -4.19
C TRP A 930 -29.00 -43.72 -5.08
N LYS A 931 -29.21 -44.20 -6.32
CA LYS A 931 -30.17 -43.63 -7.26
C LYS A 931 -31.57 -44.19 -7.01
N TYR A 932 -32.57 -43.33 -7.02
CA TYR A 932 -33.98 -43.66 -6.90
C TYR A 932 -34.79 -42.90 -7.95
N THR A 933 -35.95 -43.45 -8.30
CA THR A 933 -36.95 -42.79 -9.16
C THR A 933 -38.25 -42.72 -8.38
N CYS A 934 -38.92 -41.57 -8.44
CA CYS A 934 -40.22 -41.37 -7.83
C CYS A 934 -41.30 -42.25 -8.48
N PRO A 935 -42.37 -42.62 -7.74
CA PRO A 935 -43.52 -43.30 -8.31
C PRO A 935 -44.10 -42.52 -9.50
N SER A 936 -44.59 -43.24 -10.51
CA SER A 936 -45.02 -42.68 -11.80
C SER A 936 -45.95 -41.47 -11.64
N GLY A 937 -45.57 -40.33 -12.21
CA GLY A 937 -46.32 -39.07 -12.15
C GLY A 937 -45.96 -38.13 -10.99
N LEU A 938 -45.06 -38.54 -10.08
CA LEU A 938 -44.53 -37.70 -9.01
C LEU A 938 -43.10 -37.24 -9.32
N LEU A 939 -42.75 -36.03 -8.89
CA LEU A 939 -41.42 -35.44 -9.01
C LEU A 939 -40.80 -35.30 -7.61
N PHE A 940 -39.47 -35.33 -7.52
CA PHE A 940 -38.78 -35.20 -6.24
C PHE A 940 -38.74 -33.73 -5.80
N ASN A 941 -39.29 -33.47 -4.60
CA ASN A 941 -39.28 -32.17 -3.98
C ASN A 941 -38.08 -32.06 -3.02
N LEU A 942 -37.12 -31.21 -3.37
CA LEU A 942 -35.94 -30.95 -2.52
C LEU A 942 -36.29 -30.34 -1.16
N SER A 943 -37.38 -29.55 -1.08
CA SER A 943 -37.77 -28.84 0.14
C SER A 943 -38.43 -29.75 1.19
N SER A 944 -39.17 -30.78 0.77
CA SER A 944 -39.78 -31.77 1.66
C SER A 944 -39.01 -33.10 1.72
N SER A 945 -38.06 -33.32 0.80
CA SER A 945 -37.37 -34.61 0.59
C SER A 945 -38.32 -35.78 0.29
N THR A 946 -39.44 -35.50 -0.38
CA THR A 946 -40.47 -36.47 -0.78
C THR A 946 -40.75 -36.43 -2.27
N CYS A 947 -41.28 -37.52 -2.82
CA CYS A 947 -41.90 -37.52 -4.14
C CYS A 947 -43.31 -36.92 -4.02
N GLU A 948 -43.57 -35.86 -4.77
CA GLU A 948 -44.77 -35.02 -4.65
C GLU A 948 -45.35 -34.74 -6.06
N TYR A 949 -46.62 -34.33 -6.16
CA TYR A 949 -47.22 -33.97 -7.44
C TYR A 949 -46.49 -32.79 -8.08
N ALA A 950 -46.33 -32.81 -9.42
CA ALA A 950 -45.57 -31.81 -10.17
C ALA A 950 -45.99 -30.35 -9.87
N SER A 951 -47.27 -30.10 -9.58
CA SER A 951 -47.78 -28.76 -9.20
C SER A 951 -47.20 -28.18 -7.89
N LYS A 952 -46.54 -29.00 -7.07
CA LYS A 952 -45.86 -28.59 -5.83
C LYS A 952 -44.33 -28.69 -5.94
N VAL A 953 -43.79 -29.09 -7.08
CA VAL A 953 -42.35 -29.30 -7.28
C VAL A 953 -41.86 -28.30 -8.31
N ASN A 954 -41.02 -27.36 -7.88
CA ASN A 954 -40.31 -26.50 -8.82
C ASN A 954 -39.26 -27.36 -9.53
N CYS A 955 -39.60 -27.82 -10.73
CA CYS A 955 -38.76 -28.53 -11.68
C CYS A 955 -38.39 -27.54 -12.79
#